data_AF-A0A484AQX8-F1
#
_entry.id   AF-A0A484AQX8-F1
#
_cell.length_a   1.000
_cell.length_b   1.000
_cell.length_c   1.000
_cell.angle_alpha   90.00
_cell.angle_beta   90.00
_cell.angle_gamma   90.00
#
_symmetry.space_group_name_H-M   'P 1'
#
loop_
_entity.id
_entity.type
_entity.pdbx_description
1 polymer ?
#
loop_
_entity_poly.entity_id
_entity_poly.type
_entity_poly.pdbx_seq_one_letter_code
_entity_poly.pdbx_strand_id
1 'polypeptide(L)'
;VESVQWTFDKTTPDDINGELRHLAEFLATKQFDLVINLPMRGGGIRRVSSFMTHGYRTRRLAVDYSIPLVTDVKCTKLLVESMRVTGRNPLMKTHTDCMTSRRIIKLPGFIDVHVHLREPGATHKEDFASGTAAALAGGVTMVCAMPNTNPSIVDRETFNQFRELARAGARCDYALYVGASDTNWENVWELASQACGLKMYLNDTFGTLRLSDMASWQRHLSRWPKRAPIVCHAERQSMAAVILLAHLLERPVHICHVARKEEIQLIRAAKEKGLRVTCEVCPHHLFLSTRDVERLGVGMAEVRPLLCSPEDQEALWEHMEYIDVFATDHAPHTLAEKQSERPPPGFPGLETILPMLLQAVREGRLTLEDIKRKFHRNPRNIFNLPEQPQTYVEIDLDEEWTINNAELKTKAQWTPFNGTKVTGRVHRVVLRGEVAYIDGEVLVQPGFGQNVRSKMPLPQKLEMEGSELPSDMDANDTFARLLTEGTSTPAPRAATVHFVDEANASTSPAAGSFLRPVSPSPRLRLDSNTALKDYLQKSSALSEPNPVTHCLVGKHILSVDIFDKERLNDLFNLAQLLKSRVTKDRPVDDLLRGKIMASIFYEVSTRTQCSFSAAMQRLGGHVITMDQVTSSVKKGETLEDSIKVMASYADVMVLRHPEPGAVSRAASFSRKPLINAGDGVGEHPTQALLDVFTIREEIGTVNGLTITMVGDLKNGRTVHSLARLLTLYNVTLQYVAPYGLGMPEGIMRYLHQRGINQVTFDTIEQALPTTDVLYMTRIQRERFQSEEEYQRCCGHFIVTPKLMTRANKRTIVLHPLPRVEEISRDFDSDPRAAYFRQAEYGMYIRMALLAMVVGCRSTAL
;
A
#
# COMPACT_ATOMS: atom_id res chain seq x y z
N VAL A 1 46.30 5.41 12.99
CA VAL A 1 44.98 6.06 13.15
C VAL A 1 45.24 7.56 13.04
N GLU A 2 44.76 8.19 11.98
CA GLU A 2 44.88 9.63 11.79
C GLU A 2 43.57 10.30 12.18
N SER A 3 43.64 11.51 12.74
CA SER A 3 42.48 12.31 13.12
C SER A 3 42.14 13.29 12.00
N VAL A 4 41.06 13.02 11.28
CA VAL A 4 40.54 13.89 10.21
C VAL A 4 39.46 14.82 10.79
N GLN A 5 39.42 16.08 10.33
CA GLN A 5 38.36 17.05 10.66
C GLN A 5 37.39 17.23 9.48
N TRP A 6 36.14 17.58 9.76
CA TRP A 6 35.06 17.72 8.77
C TRP A 6 33.98 18.70 9.22
N THR A 7 33.24 19.28 8.28
CA THR A 7 32.13 20.23 8.52
C THR A 7 30.76 19.66 8.11
N PHE A 8 29.67 20.33 8.53
CA PHE A 8 28.28 19.87 8.33
C PHE A 8 27.41 20.76 7.44
N ASP A 9 27.64 22.07 7.44
CA ASP A 9 26.86 23.06 6.70
C ASP A 9 27.84 23.96 5.92
N LYS A 10 27.39 24.63 4.85
CA LYS A 10 28.28 25.08 3.77
C LYS A 10 28.87 26.50 3.90
N THR A 11 28.68 27.17 5.03
CA THR A 11 29.07 28.57 5.24
C THR A 11 29.32 28.89 6.72
N THR A 12 30.60 29.05 7.08
CA THR A 12 31.05 29.93 8.17
C THR A 12 32.05 30.94 7.57
N PRO A 13 32.11 32.21 8.03
CA PRO A 13 32.94 33.22 7.37
C PRO A 13 34.45 32.95 7.45
N ASP A 14 34.90 32.15 8.43
CA ASP A 14 36.31 31.94 8.74
C ASP A 14 36.96 30.78 7.94
N ASP A 15 36.20 30.04 7.12
CA ASP A 15 36.66 28.89 6.32
C ASP A 15 37.55 29.27 5.11
N ILE A 16 38.32 30.37 5.21
CA ILE A 16 39.08 30.96 4.10
C ILE A 16 40.41 30.22 3.84
N ASN A 17 40.94 29.47 4.81
CA ASN A 17 42.24 28.78 4.72
C ASN A 17 42.14 27.23 4.60
N GLY A 18 41.45 26.74 3.57
CA GLY A 18 41.78 25.47 2.90
C GLY A 18 41.31 24.13 3.54
N GLU A 19 40.99 23.19 2.64
CA GLU A 19 40.92 21.72 2.84
C GLU A 19 39.90 21.09 3.82
N LEU A 20 39.07 21.85 4.54
CA LEU A 20 37.96 21.24 5.32
C LEU A 20 36.85 20.67 4.42
N ARG A 21 36.95 19.37 4.10
CA ARG A 21 35.96 18.61 3.32
C ARG A 21 34.67 18.33 4.13
N HIS A 22 33.57 18.15 3.41
CA HIS A 22 32.24 18.00 3.99
C HIS A 22 32.00 16.56 4.50
N LEU A 23 31.30 16.37 5.62
CA LEU A 23 31.07 15.02 6.15
C LEU A 23 30.31 14.10 5.17
N ALA A 24 29.37 14.63 4.39
CA ALA A 24 28.68 13.83 3.39
C ALA A 24 29.60 13.40 2.23
N GLU A 25 30.68 14.14 1.97
CA GLU A 25 31.69 13.80 0.96
C GLU A 25 32.59 12.64 1.42
N PHE A 26 33.06 12.67 2.67
CA PHE A 26 33.79 11.53 3.29
C PHE A 26 32.94 10.25 3.33
N LEU A 27 31.65 10.37 3.65
CA LEU A 27 30.72 9.22 3.66
C LEU A 27 30.36 8.75 2.24
N ALA A 28 30.14 9.67 1.28
CA ALA A 28 29.89 9.31 -0.12
C ALA A 28 31.07 8.60 -0.79
N THR A 29 32.30 9.05 -0.48
CA THR A 29 33.55 8.44 -0.98
C THR A 29 33.98 7.20 -0.18
N LYS A 30 33.18 6.77 0.81
CA LYS A 30 33.44 5.60 1.68
C LYS A 30 34.82 5.62 2.36
N GLN A 31 35.31 6.80 2.76
CA GLN A 31 36.55 6.94 3.53
C GLN A 31 36.41 6.52 5.01
N PHE A 32 35.24 6.01 5.40
CA PHE A 32 34.98 5.37 6.69
C PHE A 32 34.40 3.96 6.46
N ASP A 33 35.14 2.91 6.84
CA ASP A 33 34.65 1.51 6.83
C ASP A 33 33.58 1.22 7.90
N LEU A 34 33.56 2.05 8.94
CA LEU A 34 32.70 1.95 10.11
C LEU A 34 32.50 3.34 10.72
N VAL A 35 31.24 3.70 10.95
CA VAL A 35 30.87 4.86 11.79
C VAL A 35 30.49 4.35 13.18
N ILE A 36 31.18 4.86 14.20
CA ILE A 36 30.75 4.73 15.60
C ILE A 36 30.13 6.07 16.01
N ASN A 37 28.80 6.12 16.18
CA ASN A 37 28.09 7.34 16.56
C ASN A 37 27.19 7.06 17.78
N LEU A 38 27.78 7.24 18.96
CA LEU A 38 27.14 6.95 20.24
C LEU A 38 26.25 8.14 20.66
N PRO A 39 25.01 7.91 21.13
CA PRO A 39 24.19 8.96 21.73
C PRO A 39 24.79 9.42 23.06
N MET A 40 24.67 10.72 23.36
CA MET A 40 25.18 11.30 24.61
C MET A 40 24.48 10.70 25.84
N ARG A 41 25.28 10.28 26.83
CA ARG A 41 24.76 9.86 28.15
C ARG A 41 24.08 11.04 28.84
N GLY A 42 22.76 10.96 29.02
CA GLY A 42 21.97 11.95 29.77
C GLY A 42 20.53 12.10 29.30
N GLY A 43 20.24 11.80 28.03
CA GLY A 43 18.87 11.77 27.50
C GLY A 43 18.43 10.35 27.16
N GLY A 44 17.50 9.78 27.92
CA GLY A 44 16.83 8.53 27.55
C GLY A 44 16.11 8.66 26.20
N ILE A 45 16.29 7.67 25.32
CA ILE A 45 15.78 7.51 23.94
C ILE A 45 15.15 8.78 23.34
N ARG A 46 15.94 9.85 23.17
CA ARG A 46 15.43 11.10 22.58
C ARG A 46 15.18 10.91 21.09
N ARG A 47 13.91 11.10 20.68
CA ARG A 47 13.44 10.90 19.31
C ARG A 47 14.10 11.79 18.29
N VAL A 48 14.03 11.31 17.05
CA VAL A 48 14.65 11.87 15.85
C VAL A 48 13.97 13.16 15.34
N SER A 49 12.70 13.37 15.66
CA SER A 49 11.82 14.34 14.99
C SER A 49 11.98 15.80 15.45
N SER A 50 12.53 16.09 16.62
CA SER A 50 12.51 17.46 17.19
C SER A 50 13.79 18.27 17.01
N PHE A 51 14.95 17.65 16.73
CA PHE A 51 16.18 18.37 16.38
C PHE A 51 17.06 17.56 15.40
N MET A 52 17.37 18.15 14.24
CA MET A 52 18.36 17.62 13.27
C MET A 52 19.80 17.81 13.76
N THR A 53 20.11 17.28 14.96
CA THR A 53 21.44 17.29 15.55
C THR A 53 22.48 16.71 14.59
N HIS A 54 23.70 17.24 14.61
CA HIS A 54 24.81 16.74 13.81
C HIS A 54 25.01 15.22 13.95
N GLY A 55 24.94 14.67 15.17
CA GLY A 55 24.98 13.22 15.41
C GLY A 55 23.79 12.43 14.85
N TYR A 56 22.59 13.02 14.72
CA TYR A 56 21.52 12.39 13.92
C TYR A 56 21.83 12.44 12.42
N ARG A 57 22.25 13.62 11.89
CA ARG A 57 22.64 13.77 10.48
C ARG A 57 23.71 12.74 10.09
N THR A 58 24.76 12.55 10.89
CA THR A 58 25.80 11.53 10.65
C THR A 58 25.24 10.11 10.62
N ARG A 59 24.38 9.74 11.57
CA ARG A 59 23.76 8.39 11.60
C ARG A 59 22.88 8.15 10.38
N ARG A 60 22.10 9.15 9.97
CA ARG A 60 21.26 9.07 8.77
C ARG A 60 22.11 8.98 7.50
N LEU A 61 23.15 9.81 7.37
CA LEU A 61 24.09 9.76 6.24
C LEU A 61 24.87 8.43 6.19
N ALA A 62 25.27 7.85 7.32
CA ALA A 62 25.92 6.52 7.34
C ALA A 62 24.99 5.43 6.78
N VAL A 63 23.70 5.45 7.15
CA VAL A 63 22.68 4.57 6.55
C VAL A 63 22.47 4.86 5.05
N ASP A 64 22.38 6.14 4.67
CA ASP A 64 22.15 6.59 3.30
C ASP A 64 23.35 6.39 2.35
N TYR A 65 24.55 6.17 2.89
CA TYR A 65 25.73 5.68 2.16
C TYR A 65 26.05 4.20 2.43
N SER A 66 25.22 3.53 3.23
CA SER A 66 25.33 2.11 3.60
C SER A 66 26.67 1.72 4.22
N ILE A 67 27.27 2.65 4.96
CA ILE A 67 28.44 2.43 5.81
C ILE A 67 27.98 1.78 7.12
N PRO A 68 28.61 0.67 7.57
CA PRO A 68 28.31 0.05 8.86
C PRO A 68 28.29 1.05 10.00
N LEU A 69 27.23 1.00 10.81
CA LEU A 69 26.97 1.97 11.88
C LEU A 69 26.79 1.25 13.22
N VAL A 70 27.61 1.61 14.21
CA VAL A 70 27.42 1.18 15.61
C VAL A 70 26.95 2.36 16.45
N THR A 71 25.74 2.22 17.00
CA THR A 71 25.09 3.23 17.87
C THR A 71 25.12 2.86 19.36
N ASP A 72 25.35 1.60 19.71
CA ASP A 72 25.40 1.15 21.11
C ASP A 72 26.83 1.06 21.68
N VAL A 73 26.98 1.49 22.92
CA VAL A 73 28.26 1.56 23.62
C VAL A 73 28.78 0.20 24.10
N LYS A 74 27.92 -0.79 24.36
CA LYS A 74 28.36 -2.16 24.68
C LYS A 74 28.88 -2.85 23.42
N CYS A 75 28.16 -2.72 22.30
CA CYS A 75 28.60 -3.20 20.99
C CYS A 75 29.96 -2.58 20.59
N THR A 76 30.14 -1.26 20.75
CA THR A 76 31.44 -0.61 20.51
C THR A 76 32.53 -1.14 21.43
N LYS A 77 32.27 -1.34 22.73
CA LYS A 77 33.27 -1.91 23.65
C LYS A 77 33.68 -3.34 23.28
N LEU A 78 32.71 -4.19 22.97
CA LEU A 78 32.96 -5.57 22.52
C LEU A 78 33.75 -5.60 21.21
N LEU A 79 33.47 -4.68 20.29
CA LEU A 79 34.21 -4.55 19.03
C LEU A 79 35.67 -4.14 19.27
N VAL A 80 35.91 -3.10 20.09
CA VAL A 80 37.28 -2.63 20.41
C VAL A 80 38.08 -3.71 21.15
N GLU A 81 37.48 -4.42 22.09
CA GLU A 81 38.17 -5.49 22.82
C GLU A 81 38.42 -6.72 21.93
N SER A 82 37.48 -7.06 21.04
CA SER A 82 37.69 -8.09 20.01
C SER A 82 38.83 -7.73 19.05
N MET A 83 38.94 -6.47 18.62
CA MET A 83 40.06 -5.98 17.80
C MET A 83 41.41 -6.07 18.52
N ARG A 84 41.45 -5.80 19.84
CA ARG A 84 42.65 -5.98 20.67
C ARG A 84 43.08 -7.44 20.76
N VAL A 85 42.14 -8.33 21.08
CA VAL A 85 42.40 -9.78 21.24
C VAL A 85 42.79 -10.44 19.92
N THR A 86 42.22 -10.01 18.79
CA THR A 86 42.51 -10.59 17.46
C THR A 86 43.66 -9.91 16.72
N GLY A 87 44.08 -8.71 17.15
CA GLY A 87 45.13 -7.91 16.50
C GLY A 87 44.79 -7.49 15.06
N ARG A 88 43.51 -7.49 14.67
CA ARG A 88 43.05 -7.34 13.26
C ARG A 88 41.78 -6.51 13.16
N ASN A 89 41.55 -5.96 11.97
CA ASN A 89 40.33 -5.22 11.65
C ASN A 89 39.12 -6.19 11.56
N PRO A 90 37.92 -5.79 12.03
CA PRO A 90 36.75 -6.65 12.07
C PRO A 90 36.10 -6.78 10.68
N LEU A 91 35.74 -8.00 10.29
CA LEU A 91 35.03 -8.26 9.03
C LEU A 91 33.54 -7.85 9.16
N MET A 92 33.19 -6.69 8.59
CA MET A 92 31.83 -6.15 8.66
C MET A 92 30.88 -6.88 7.69
N LYS A 93 29.75 -7.38 8.21
CA LYS A 93 28.72 -8.10 7.42
C LYS A 93 27.83 -7.13 6.63
N THR A 94 28.35 -6.55 5.54
CA THR A 94 27.67 -5.54 4.73
C THR A 94 26.33 -5.97 4.13
N HIS A 95 26.13 -7.27 3.89
CA HIS A 95 24.86 -7.85 3.39
C HIS A 95 23.73 -7.85 4.42
N THR A 96 24.04 -7.85 5.72
CA THR A 96 23.06 -7.76 6.80
C THR A 96 22.42 -6.38 6.80
N ASP A 97 21.09 -6.29 6.77
CA ASP A 97 20.40 -4.99 6.83
C ASP A 97 20.19 -4.49 8.26
N CYS A 98 19.63 -5.35 9.11
CA CYS A 98 19.83 -5.27 10.55
C CYS A 98 20.18 -6.66 11.10
N MET A 99 21.11 -6.71 12.05
CA MET A 99 21.23 -7.84 12.98
C MET A 99 20.87 -7.32 14.36
N THR A 100 19.59 -7.41 14.69
CA THR A 100 19.17 -7.41 16.08
C THR A 100 19.42 -8.80 16.67
N SER A 101 19.72 -8.88 17.97
CA SER A 101 19.78 -10.16 18.69
C SER A 101 18.39 -10.65 19.14
N ARG A 102 17.33 -9.93 18.75
CA ARG A 102 15.96 -10.12 19.21
C ARG A 102 15.10 -10.89 18.20
N ARG A 103 14.18 -11.71 18.69
CA ARG A 103 13.26 -12.56 17.93
C ARG A 103 12.02 -11.77 17.54
N ILE A 104 11.99 -11.25 16.31
CA ILE A 104 10.79 -10.64 15.73
C ILE A 104 9.93 -11.74 15.08
N ILE A 105 8.63 -11.78 15.41
CA ILE A 105 7.65 -12.69 14.80
C ILE A 105 6.56 -11.91 14.06
N LYS A 106 5.91 -12.58 13.10
CA LYS A 106 4.81 -12.04 12.30
C LYS A 106 3.49 -12.73 12.64
N LEU A 107 2.49 -11.95 13.04
CA LEU A 107 1.14 -12.39 13.43
C LEU A 107 0.08 -11.71 12.54
N PRO A 108 -1.16 -12.25 12.46
CA PRO A 108 -2.26 -11.56 11.77
C PRO A 108 -2.59 -10.23 12.47
N GLY A 109 -3.25 -9.32 11.73
CA GLY A 109 -3.83 -8.12 12.31
C GLY A 109 -4.92 -8.43 13.35
N PHE A 110 -4.80 -7.89 14.57
CA PHE A 110 -5.73 -8.20 15.66
C PHE A 110 -7.02 -7.39 15.59
N ILE A 111 -8.08 -7.94 16.19
CA ILE A 111 -9.43 -7.36 16.16
C ILE A 111 -9.94 -7.18 17.58
N ASP A 112 -10.22 -5.94 17.95
CA ASP A 112 -10.90 -5.61 19.21
C ASP A 112 -12.38 -5.35 18.95
N VAL A 113 -13.25 -6.07 19.67
CA VAL A 113 -14.71 -6.00 19.49
C VAL A 113 -15.41 -5.11 20.52
N HIS A 114 -14.67 -4.48 21.44
CA HIS A 114 -15.22 -3.64 22.51
C HIS A 114 -14.36 -2.37 22.75
N VAL A 115 -14.65 -1.30 21.99
CA VAL A 115 -13.89 -0.04 22.05
C VAL A 115 -14.84 1.16 22.18
N HIS A 116 -14.56 2.08 23.11
CA HIS A 116 -15.31 3.33 23.27
C HIS A 116 -14.53 4.53 22.73
N LEU A 117 -14.74 4.88 21.46
CA LEU A 117 -14.02 5.97 20.78
C LEU A 117 -14.54 7.39 21.07
N ARG A 118 -15.56 7.52 21.94
CA ARG A 118 -16.08 8.77 22.56
C ARG A 118 -16.59 9.88 21.61
N GLU A 119 -16.48 9.70 20.30
CA GLU A 119 -16.98 10.58 19.26
C GLU A 119 -18.26 9.99 18.63
N PRO A 120 -19.38 10.74 18.51
CA PRO A 120 -19.57 12.15 18.87
C PRO A 120 -19.64 12.45 20.38
N GLY A 121 -19.37 13.72 20.71
CA GLY A 121 -19.74 14.34 21.98
C GLY A 121 -18.64 14.51 23.02
N ALA A 122 -17.78 13.51 23.21
CA ALA A 122 -16.75 13.51 24.25
C ALA A 122 -15.33 13.43 23.67
N THR A 123 -15.09 14.19 22.58
CA THR A 123 -13.84 14.17 21.79
C THR A 123 -12.58 14.60 22.55
N HIS A 124 -12.73 15.17 23.75
CA HIS A 124 -11.62 15.45 24.68
C HIS A 124 -11.13 14.21 25.43
N LYS A 125 -11.96 13.16 25.57
CA LYS A 125 -11.58 11.88 26.18
C LYS A 125 -10.88 10.96 25.19
N GLU A 126 -11.37 10.92 23.94
CA GLU A 126 -10.84 10.21 22.78
C GLU A 126 -11.59 10.67 21.51
N ASP A 127 -11.03 10.50 20.31
CA ASP A 127 -11.79 10.57 19.05
C ASP A 127 -11.47 9.38 18.14
N PHE A 128 -12.12 9.26 16.97
CA PHE A 128 -11.83 8.17 16.03
C PHE A 128 -10.37 8.15 15.56
N ALA A 129 -9.71 9.30 15.42
CA ALA A 129 -8.35 9.43 14.90
C ALA A 129 -7.27 9.17 15.96
N SER A 130 -7.51 9.44 17.24
CA SER A 130 -6.60 9.13 18.35
C SER A 130 -6.82 7.71 18.88
N GLY A 131 -8.06 7.27 19.05
CA GLY A 131 -8.36 5.91 19.51
C GLY A 131 -7.96 4.84 18.49
N THR A 132 -8.09 5.08 17.18
CA THR A 132 -7.53 4.16 16.17
C THR A 132 -6.01 4.27 15.99
N ALA A 133 -5.38 5.37 16.40
CA ALA A 133 -3.92 5.44 16.54
C ALA A 133 -3.43 4.57 17.72
N ALA A 134 -4.15 4.59 18.84
CA ALA A 134 -3.94 3.70 19.99
C ALA A 134 -4.15 2.23 19.61
N ALA A 135 -5.18 1.92 18.81
CA ALA A 135 -5.40 0.58 18.27
C ALA A 135 -4.19 0.08 17.46
N LEU A 136 -3.71 0.87 16.49
CA LEU A 136 -2.54 0.51 15.69
C LEU A 136 -1.27 0.34 16.52
N ALA A 137 -1.04 1.20 17.53
CA ALA A 137 0.10 1.04 18.45
C ALA A 137 0.01 -0.23 19.30
N GLY A 138 -1.19 -0.68 19.64
CA GLY A 138 -1.48 -1.97 20.28
C GLY A 138 -1.46 -3.20 19.35
N GLY A 139 -1.22 -3.03 18.05
CA GLY A 139 -1.29 -4.12 17.06
C GLY A 139 -2.71 -4.46 16.57
N VAL A 140 -3.71 -3.67 16.95
CA VAL A 140 -5.12 -3.86 16.54
C VAL A 140 -5.35 -3.16 15.20
N THR A 141 -5.73 -3.96 14.19
CA THR A 141 -5.96 -3.51 12.81
C THR A 141 -7.44 -3.36 12.47
N MET A 142 -8.34 -3.86 13.33
CA MET A 142 -9.79 -3.65 13.22
C MET A 142 -10.43 -3.41 14.59
N VAL A 143 -11.33 -2.41 14.70
CA VAL A 143 -12.06 -2.09 15.95
C VAL A 143 -13.57 -2.09 15.78
N CYS A 144 -14.31 -2.51 16.82
CA CYS A 144 -15.77 -2.36 16.87
C CYS A 144 -16.18 -1.29 17.90
N ALA A 145 -16.66 -0.14 17.41
CA ALA A 145 -16.94 1.03 18.24
C ALA A 145 -18.34 0.99 18.87
N MET A 146 -18.38 1.12 20.20
CA MET A 146 -19.60 1.03 21.03
C MET A 146 -20.48 2.29 20.97
N PRO A 147 -21.80 2.18 21.22
CA PRO A 147 -22.79 3.20 20.84
C PRO A 147 -23.13 4.22 21.93
N ASN A 148 -22.54 4.14 23.12
CA ASN A 148 -22.78 5.05 24.26
C ASN A 148 -21.97 6.37 24.13
N THR A 149 -22.07 7.01 22.97
CA THR A 149 -21.57 8.36 22.65
C THR A 149 -22.58 9.44 23.11
N ASN A 150 -22.32 10.71 22.80
CA ASN A 150 -23.28 11.79 23.03
C ASN A 150 -23.49 12.64 21.75
N PRO A 151 -24.62 12.53 21.03
CA PRO A 151 -25.76 11.65 21.29
C PRO A 151 -25.36 10.16 21.22
N SER A 152 -26.11 9.31 21.91
CA SER A 152 -25.93 7.85 21.84
C SER A 152 -26.53 7.29 20.56
N ILE A 153 -25.92 6.26 20.01
CA ILE A 153 -26.25 5.73 18.68
C ILE A 153 -27.39 4.73 18.79
N VAL A 154 -28.63 5.20 18.64
CA VAL A 154 -29.86 4.40 18.87
C VAL A 154 -30.81 4.37 17.66
N ASP A 155 -30.53 5.14 16.61
CA ASP A 155 -31.43 5.32 15.47
C ASP A 155 -30.65 5.51 14.16
N ARG A 156 -31.36 5.72 13.04
CA ARG A 156 -30.75 5.91 11.71
C ARG A 156 -29.92 7.19 11.61
N GLU A 157 -30.32 8.28 12.27
CA GLU A 157 -29.69 9.59 12.15
C GLU A 157 -28.34 9.60 12.89
N THR A 158 -28.36 9.24 14.17
CA THR A 158 -27.17 9.07 15.01
C THR A 158 -26.21 8.04 14.42
N PHE A 159 -26.70 6.91 13.88
CA PHE A 159 -25.85 5.92 13.22
C PHE A 159 -25.23 6.44 11.91
N ASN A 160 -25.95 7.22 11.11
CA ASN A 160 -25.39 7.87 9.94
C ASN A 160 -24.29 8.90 10.33
N GLN A 161 -24.52 9.70 11.38
CA GLN A 161 -23.52 10.65 11.90
C GLN A 161 -22.25 9.91 12.37
N PHE A 162 -22.40 8.86 13.18
CA PHE A 162 -21.31 8.01 13.67
C PHE A 162 -20.52 7.37 12.51
N ARG A 163 -21.21 6.96 11.43
CA ARG A 163 -20.58 6.41 10.22
C ARG A 163 -19.70 7.41 9.49
N GLU A 164 -20.14 8.65 9.32
CA GLU A 164 -19.34 9.67 8.62
C GLU A 164 -18.18 10.19 9.47
N LEU A 165 -18.36 10.34 10.79
CA LEU A 165 -17.26 10.65 11.72
C LEU A 165 -16.19 9.55 11.70
N ALA A 166 -16.61 8.27 11.76
CA ALA A 166 -15.70 7.15 11.62
C ALA A 166 -14.96 7.14 10.27
N ARG A 167 -15.65 7.49 9.17
CA ARG A 167 -15.07 7.55 7.82
C ARG A 167 -14.06 8.69 7.66
N ALA A 168 -14.20 9.78 8.40
CA ALA A 168 -13.24 10.88 8.41
C ALA A 168 -12.07 10.67 9.39
N GLY A 169 -12.32 10.04 10.54
CA GLY A 169 -11.34 9.91 11.63
C GLY A 169 -10.50 8.63 11.61
N ALA A 170 -11.07 7.48 11.26
CA ALA A 170 -10.44 6.19 11.55
C ALA A 170 -9.16 5.93 10.74
N ARG A 171 -8.13 5.40 11.42
CA ARG A 171 -6.83 5.00 10.84
C ARG A 171 -6.71 3.50 10.61
N CYS A 172 -7.43 2.69 11.39
CA CYS A 172 -7.59 1.26 11.17
C CYS A 172 -9.03 0.94 10.73
N ASP A 173 -9.28 -0.26 10.19
CA ASP A 173 -10.61 -0.62 9.70
C ASP A 173 -11.59 -0.79 10.89
N TYR A 174 -12.90 -0.66 10.64
CA TYR A 174 -13.85 -0.59 11.75
C TYR A 174 -15.24 -1.14 11.45
N ALA A 175 -15.95 -1.52 12.51
CA ALA A 175 -17.40 -1.73 12.53
C ALA A 175 -18.04 -0.88 13.64
N LEU A 176 -19.32 -0.57 13.53
CA LEU A 176 -20.03 0.34 14.45
C LEU A 176 -21.23 -0.37 15.06
N TYR A 177 -21.37 -0.40 16.39
CA TYR A 177 -22.57 -0.91 17.04
C TYR A 177 -23.73 0.09 16.95
N VAL A 178 -24.94 -0.42 17.16
CA VAL A 178 -26.11 0.38 17.56
C VAL A 178 -26.54 -0.05 18.97
N GLY A 179 -27.02 0.89 19.78
CA GLY A 179 -27.48 0.67 21.14
C GLY A 179 -28.96 0.32 21.19
N ALA A 180 -29.33 -0.58 22.10
CA ALA A 180 -30.71 -0.77 22.52
C ALA A 180 -31.14 0.36 23.48
N SER A 181 -32.36 0.84 23.34
CA SER A 181 -33.10 1.65 24.32
C SER A 181 -34.51 1.05 24.51
N ASP A 182 -35.23 1.47 25.55
CA ASP A 182 -36.59 0.96 25.80
C ASP A 182 -37.61 1.40 24.73
N THR A 183 -37.25 2.35 23.86
CA THR A 183 -38.12 2.92 22.81
C THR A 183 -37.78 2.49 21.38
N ASN A 184 -36.55 2.06 21.08
CA ASN A 184 -36.11 1.86 19.69
C ASN A 184 -36.30 0.44 19.12
N TRP A 185 -36.75 -0.53 19.92
CA TRP A 185 -36.93 -1.94 19.53
C TRP A 185 -37.81 -2.16 18.29
N GLU A 186 -38.72 -1.23 17.98
CA GLU A 186 -39.59 -1.34 16.81
C GLU A 186 -38.84 -1.15 15.47
N ASN A 187 -37.80 -0.32 15.44
CA ASN A 187 -37.20 0.22 14.22
C ASN A 187 -35.68 -0.06 14.12
N VAL A 188 -34.99 -0.26 15.25
CA VAL A 188 -33.52 -0.41 15.29
C VAL A 188 -33.01 -1.61 14.46
N TRP A 189 -33.84 -2.64 14.28
CA TRP A 189 -33.53 -3.84 13.51
C TRP A 189 -33.16 -3.56 12.04
N GLU A 190 -33.64 -2.46 11.45
CA GLU A 190 -33.25 -2.01 10.10
C GLU A 190 -31.74 -1.73 9.97
N LEU A 191 -31.07 -1.41 11.09
CA LEU A 191 -29.64 -1.09 11.11
C LEU A 191 -28.77 -2.36 11.05
N ALA A 192 -29.34 -3.55 11.25
CA ALA A 192 -28.60 -4.79 11.52
C ALA A 192 -27.70 -5.28 10.38
N SER A 193 -27.94 -4.87 9.13
CA SER A 193 -27.07 -5.14 7.98
C SER A 193 -25.83 -4.23 7.94
N GLN A 194 -25.91 -3.04 8.56
CA GLN A 194 -24.85 -2.03 8.55
C GLN A 194 -24.05 -2.00 9.86
N ALA A 195 -24.64 -2.43 10.98
CA ALA A 195 -24.03 -2.43 12.29
C ALA A 195 -23.10 -3.65 12.51
N CYS A 196 -22.17 -3.55 13.47
CA CYS A 196 -21.44 -4.70 13.99
C CYS A 196 -22.43 -5.69 14.63
N GLY A 197 -23.29 -5.17 15.50
CA GLY A 197 -24.38 -5.85 16.19
C GLY A 197 -25.21 -4.83 16.99
N LEU A 198 -26.12 -5.33 17.83
CA LEU A 198 -26.86 -4.56 18.83
C LEU A 198 -26.17 -4.69 20.20
N LYS A 199 -25.89 -3.57 20.88
CA LYS A 199 -25.38 -3.53 22.26
C LYS A 199 -26.51 -3.21 23.23
N MET A 200 -26.73 -4.12 24.17
CA MET A 200 -27.68 -3.97 25.27
C MET A 200 -26.93 -3.74 26.59
N TYR A 201 -27.41 -2.81 27.42
CA TYR A 201 -26.88 -2.56 28.77
C TYR A 201 -27.94 -2.98 29.80
N LEU A 202 -27.63 -4.04 30.56
CA LEU A 202 -28.59 -4.75 31.43
C LEU A 202 -28.38 -4.48 32.93
N ASN A 203 -27.42 -3.61 33.25
CA ASN A 203 -26.99 -3.20 34.58
C ASN A 203 -26.65 -1.70 34.56
N ASP A 204 -26.38 -1.13 35.73
CA ASP A 204 -26.04 0.29 35.86
C ASP A 204 -24.71 0.64 35.18
N THR A 205 -24.78 1.59 34.26
CA THR A 205 -23.65 2.08 33.45
C THR A 205 -23.65 3.61 33.43
N PHE A 206 -22.53 4.23 33.05
CA PHE A 206 -22.34 5.69 33.06
C PHE A 206 -23.09 6.42 31.91
N GLY A 207 -24.05 5.78 31.25
CA GLY A 207 -24.75 6.28 30.07
C GLY A 207 -26.24 5.95 30.06
N THR A 208 -27.00 6.65 29.22
CA THR A 208 -28.47 6.64 29.16
C THR A 208 -29.09 5.40 28.50
N LEU A 209 -28.31 4.34 28.25
CA LEU A 209 -28.72 3.15 27.49
C LEU A 209 -29.07 1.92 28.35
N ARG A 210 -29.16 2.07 29.68
CA ARG A 210 -29.66 0.99 30.55
C ARG A 210 -31.13 0.73 30.23
N LEU A 211 -31.46 -0.51 29.86
CA LEU A 211 -32.84 -0.95 29.63
C LEU A 211 -33.58 -1.13 30.96
N SER A 212 -34.83 -0.67 31.04
CA SER A 212 -35.63 -0.65 32.28
C SER A 212 -35.96 -2.05 32.80
N ASP A 213 -36.32 -2.98 31.91
CA ASP A 213 -36.97 -4.24 32.29
C ASP A 213 -36.78 -5.38 31.28
N MET A 214 -37.12 -6.59 31.73
CA MET A 214 -37.04 -7.84 30.96
C MET A 214 -37.92 -7.86 29.70
N ALA A 215 -39.01 -7.08 29.63
CA ALA A 215 -39.87 -7.04 28.45
C ALA A 215 -39.21 -6.22 27.33
N SER A 216 -38.53 -5.12 27.64
CA SER A 216 -37.61 -4.45 26.71
C SER A 216 -36.51 -5.39 26.22
N TRP A 217 -35.93 -6.22 27.10
CA TRP A 217 -34.92 -7.20 26.70
C TRP A 217 -35.50 -8.23 25.73
N GLN A 218 -36.67 -8.81 26.06
CA GLN A 218 -37.36 -9.79 25.21
C GLN A 218 -37.76 -9.20 23.84
N ARG A 219 -38.23 -7.94 23.77
CA ARG A 219 -38.56 -7.24 22.52
C ARG A 219 -37.34 -7.14 21.61
N HIS A 220 -36.21 -6.67 22.12
CA HIS A 220 -34.94 -6.58 21.39
C HIS A 220 -34.44 -7.96 20.93
N LEU A 221 -34.39 -8.93 21.84
CA LEU A 221 -33.98 -10.30 21.53
C LEU A 221 -34.90 -10.99 20.52
N SER A 222 -36.18 -10.60 20.42
CA SER A 222 -37.12 -11.16 19.43
C SER A 222 -37.05 -10.49 18.06
N ARG A 223 -36.91 -9.15 18.02
CA ARG A 223 -37.07 -8.35 16.80
C ARG A 223 -35.75 -8.06 16.05
N TRP A 224 -34.60 -8.10 16.74
CA TRP A 224 -33.29 -8.02 16.07
C TRP A 224 -33.00 -9.33 15.29
N PRO A 225 -32.48 -9.30 14.04
CA PRO A 225 -32.35 -10.51 13.22
C PRO A 225 -31.53 -11.63 13.89
N LYS A 226 -32.00 -12.90 13.82
CA LYS A 226 -31.31 -14.06 14.45
C LYS A 226 -29.88 -14.33 13.94
N ARG A 227 -29.50 -13.79 12.77
CA ARG A 227 -28.14 -13.88 12.19
C ARG A 227 -27.21 -12.72 12.57
N ALA A 228 -27.74 -11.61 13.10
CA ALA A 228 -26.95 -10.45 13.49
C ALA A 228 -26.52 -10.56 14.98
N PRO A 229 -25.27 -10.20 15.34
CA PRO A 229 -24.81 -10.29 16.73
C PRO A 229 -25.63 -9.44 17.70
N ILE A 230 -25.77 -9.93 18.92
CA ILE A 230 -26.18 -9.16 20.10
C ILE A 230 -25.09 -9.32 21.16
N VAL A 231 -24.61 -8.20 21.69
CA VAL A 231 -23.65 -8.12 22.78
C VAL A 231 -24.30 -7.49 24.01
N CYS A 232 -24.09 -8.07 25.18
CA CYS A 232 -24.73 -7.65 26.43
C CYS A 232 -23.68 -7.26 27.47
N HIS A 233 -23.72 -6.00 27.93
CA HIS A 233 -23.17 -5.66 29.24
C HIS A 233 -24.14 -6.23 30.28
N ALA A 234 -23.76 -7.35 30.90
CA ALA A 234 -24.61 -8.10 31.82
C ALA A 234 -23.75 -8.70 32.94
N GLU A 235 -24.00 -8.29 34.18
CA GLU A 235 -23.31 -8.77 35.37
C GLU A 235 -24.20 -9.75 36.17
N ARG A 236 -23.59 -10.79 36.75
CA ARG A 236 -24.24 -11.73 37.68
C ARG A 236 -25.62 -12.25 37.24
N GLN A 237 -26.68 -11.85 37.95
CA GLN A 237 -28.06 -12.29 37.75
C GLN A 237 -28.62 -11.85 36.39
N SER A 238 -28.26 -10.64 35.92
CA SER A 238 -28.65 -10.16 34.58
C SER A 238 -28.06 -11.02 33.47
N MET A 239 -26.83 -11.54 33.67
CA MET A 239 -26.18 -12.46 32.74
C MET A 239 -26.93 -13.80 32.67
N ALA A 240 -27.29 -14.38 33.81
CA ALA A 240 -28.10 -15.60 33.86
C ALA A 240 -29.46 -15.42 33.17
N ALA A 241 -30.14 -14.29 33.45
CA ALA A 241 -31.43 -13.96 32.89
C ALA A 241 -31.39 -13.77 31.36
N VAL A 242 -30.39 -13.06 30.82
CA VAL A 242 -30.28 -12.85 29.37
C VAL A 242 -29.84 -14.11 28.62
N ILE A 243 -29.00 -14.97 29.21
CA ILE A 243 -28.66 -16.29 28.64
C ILE A 243 -29.93 -17.15 28.55
N LEU A 244 -30.77 -17.16 29.58
CA LEU A 244 -32.04 -17.89 29.58
C LEU A 244 -33.02 -17.34 28.52
N LEU A 245 -33.22 -16.01 28.45
CA LEU A 245 -34.07 -15.40 27.43
C LEU A 245 -33.57 -15.68 26.00
N ALA A 246 -32.26 -15.58 25.76
CA ALA A 246 -31.66 -15.87 24.45
C ALA A 246 -31.83 -17.35 24.06
N HIS A 247 -31.73 -18.27 25.01
CA HIS A 247 -32.00 -19.69 24.80
C HIS A 247 -33.48 -19.97 24.47
N LEU A 248 -34.42 -19.39 25.24
CA LEU A 248 -35.86 -19.50 24.99
C LEU A 248 -36.30 -18.89 23.64
N LEU A 249 -35.55 -17.93 23.10
CA LEU A 249 -35.75 -17.34 21.78
C LEU A 249 -34.86 -17.99 20.68
N GLU A 250 -34.20 -19.10 21.01
CA GLU A 250 -33.31 -19.92 20.16
C GLU A 250 -32.22 -19.13 19.42
N ARG A 251 -31.67 -18.09 20.05
CA ARG A 251 -30.70 -17.19 19.41
C ARG A 251 -29.34 -17.18 20.12
N PRO A 252 -28.25 -16.89 19.39
CA PRO A 252 -26.97 -16.66 20.04
C PRO A 252 -26.95 -15.32 20.79
N VAL A 253 -26.17 -15.26 21.86
CA VAL A 253 -25.84 -14.04 22.60
C VAL A 253 -24.36 -14.03 22.96
N HIS A 254 -23.77 -12.83 23.01
CA HIS A 254 -22.39 -12.62 23.45
C HIS A 254 -22.39 -11.79 24.75
N ILE A 255 -21.71 -12.28 25.78
CA ILE A 255 -21.58 -11.60 27.07
C ILE A 255 -20.29 -10.79 27.08
N CYS A 256 -20.40 -9.49 27.30
CA CYS A 256 -19.25 -8.61 27.38
C CYS A 256 -18.42 -8.83 28.66
N HIS A 257 -17.13 -8.49 28.60
CA HIS A 257 -16.21 -8.22 29.72
C HIS A 257 -16.48 -9.09 30.98
N VAL A 258 -16.44 -10.42 30.85
CA VAL A 258 -16.71 -11.35 31.96
C VAL A 258 -15.60 -11.23 33.01
N ALA A 259 -15.99 -11.06 34.28
CA ALA A 259 -15.06 -10.61 35.32
C ALA A 259 -14.98 -11.56 36.53
N ARG A 260 -15.98 -12.42 36.76
CA ARG A 260 -16.11 -13.18 38.01
C ARG A 260 -16.13 -14.70 37.84
N LYS A 261 -15.74 -15.42 38.89
CA LYS A 261 -15.83 -16.89 39.00
C LYS A 261 -17.25 -17.38 38.75
N GLU A 262 -18.24 -16.73 39.37
CA GLU A 262 -19.66 -17.05 39.20
C GLU A 262 -20.13 -16.90 37.73
N GLU A 263 -19.55 -15.94 36.99
CA GLU A 263 -19.95 -15.63 35.62
C GLU A 263 -19.32 -16.62 34.62
N ILE A 264 -18.00 -16.85 34.70
CA ILE A 264 -17.32 -17.80 33.80
C ILE A 264 -17.76 -19.24 34.05
N GLN A 265 -18.08 -19.62 35.31
CA GLN A 265 -18.62 -20.94 35.62
C GLN A 265 -20.04 -21.14 35.07
N LEU A 266 -20.90 -20.12 35.08
CA LEU A 266 -22.22 -20.23 34.46
C LEU A 266 -22.12 -20.31 32.92
N ILE A 267 -21.22 -19.54 32.30
CA ILE A 267 -20.97 -19.61 30.85
C ILE A 267 -20.42 -20.98 30.45
N ARG A 268 -19.49 -21.55 31.24
CA ARG A 268 -19.04 -22.93 31.08
C ARG A 268 -20.21 -23.91 31.12
N ALA A 269 -21.01 -23.88 32.19
CA ALA A 269 -22.13 -24.80 32.37
C ALA A 269 -23.23 -24.64 31.30
N ALA A 270 -23.39 -23.43 30.72
CA ALA A 270 -24.25 -23.18 29.58
C ALA A 270 -23.69 -23.79 28.28
N LYS A 271 -22.39 -23.62 28.00
CA LYS A 271 -21.70 -24.22 26.85
C LYS A 271 -21.66 -25.75 26.91
N GLU A 272 -21.39 -26.33 28.07
CA GLU A 272 -21.46 -27.78 28.32
C GLU A 272 -22.86 -28.35 28.04
N LYS A 273 -23.92 -27.55 28.24
CA LYS A 273 -25.32 -27.88 27.91
C LYS A 273 -25.74 -27.49 26.48
N GLY A 274 -24.81 -27.05 25.63
CA GLY A 274 -25.08 -26.69 24.24
C GLY A 274 -25.80 -25.35 24.01
N LEU A 275 -25.93 -24.50 25.04
CA LEU A 275 -26.51 -23.17 24.87
C LEU A 275 -25.57 -22.29 24.02
N ARG A 276 -26.15 -21.50 23.11
CA ARG A 276 -25.44 -20.69 22.12
C ARG A 276 -24.89 -19.37 22.69
N VAL A 277 -24.21 -19.45 23.82
CA VAL A 277 -23.55 -18.31 24.47
C VAL A 277 -22.07 -18.22 24.06
N THR A 278 -21.60 -17.00 23.87
CA THR A 278 -20.15 -16.68 23.76
C THR A 278 -19.80 -15.55 24.74
N CYS A 279 -18.51 -15.35 25.03
CA CYS A 279 -18.05 -14.26 25.88
C CYS A 279 -16.67 -13.73 25.52
N GLU A 280 -16.40 -12.51 25.98
CA GLU A 280 -15.08 -11.89 25.99
C GLU A 280 -14.62 -11.63 27.44
N VAL A 281 -13.30 -11.56 27.65
CA VAL A 281 -12.70 -11.14 28.92
C VAL A 281 -11.68 -10.03 28.65
N CYS A 282 -11.65 -9.04 29.53
CA CYS A 282 -10.78 -7.88 29.40
C CYS A 282 -9.42 -8.09 30.11
N PRO A 283 -8.31 -7.54 29.57
CA PRO A 283 -6.99 -7.69 30.18
C PRO A 283 -6.94 -7.22 31.63
N HIS A 284 -7.73 -6.20 31.99
CA HIS A 284 -7.74 -5.69 33.36
C HIS A 284 -8.35 -6.66 34.38
N HIS A 285 -9.22 -7.61 34.00
CA HIS A 285 -9.65 -8.68 34.91
C HIS A 285 -8.65 -9.84 34.96
N LEU A 286 -7.91 -10.09 33.88
CA LEU A 286 -6.84 -11.11 33.84
C LEU A 286 -5.55 -10.71 34.56
N PHE A 287 -5.26 -9.40 34.65
CA PHE A 287 -3.98 -8.88 35.12
C PHE A 287 -4.05 -7.84 36.26
N LEU A 288 -5.26 -7.43 36.69
CA LEU A 288 -5.46 -6.57 37.87
C LEU A 288 -6.60 -7.14 38.73
N SER A 289 -6.52 -6.95 40.04
CA SER A 289 -7.51 -7.44 41.01
C SER A 289 -7.83 -6.38 42.05
N THR A 290 -8.69 -6.69 43.02
CA THR A 290 -8.89 -5.84 44.21
C THR A 290 -7.60 -5.50 44.96
N ARG A 291 -6.53 -6.31 44.83
CA ARG A 291 -5.18 -6.01 45.39
C ARG A 291 -4.53 -4.77 44.76
N ASP A 292 -4.91 -4.39 43.54
CA ASP A 292 -4.36 -3.24 42.83
C ASP A 292 -5.03 -1.91 43.19
N VAL A 293 -6.18 -1.95 43.88
CA VAL A 293 -6.97 -0.74 44.20
C VAL A 293 -6.21 0.22 45.12
N GLU A 294 -5.42 -0.30 46.05
CA GLU A 294 -4.54 0.52 46.91
C GLU A 294 -3.43 1.21 46.10
N ARG A 295 -2.80 0.48 45.17
CA ARG A 295 -1.74 0.98 44.28
C ARG A 295 -2.25 2.04 43.29
N LEU A 296 -3.47 1.87 42.79
CA LEU A 296 -4.09 2.77 41.82
C LEU A 296 -4.74 3.98 42.48
N GLY A 297 -5.31 3.80 43.68
CA GLY A 297 -6.27 4.72 44.29
C GLY A 297 -7.69 4.47 43.77
N VAL A 298 -8.68 4.57 44.66
CA VAL A 298 -10.08 4.14 44.43
C VAL A 298 -10.67 4.72 43.13
N GLY A 299 -10.57 6.04 42.92
CA GLY A 299 -11.12 6.68 41.72
C GLY A 299 -10.46 6.26 40.41
N MET A 300 -9.13 6.08 40.43
CA MET A 300 -8.39 5.56 39.27
C MET A 300 -8.81 4.12 38.96
N ALA A 301 -9.11 3.31 39.98
CA ALA A 301 -9.52 1.92 39.88
C ALA A 301 -11.01 1.70 39.48
N GLU A 302 -11.84 2.75 39.40
CA GLU A 302 -13.23 2.61 38.96
C GLU A 302 -13.36 2.08 37.52
N VAL A 303 -14.06 0.95 37.37
CA VAL A 303 -14.36 0.24 36.11
C VAL A 303 -15.64 -0.60 36.28
N ARG A 304 -16.40 -0.88 35.21
CA ARG A 304 -17.59 -1.75 35.26
C ARG A 304 -17.49 -2.82 34.17
N PRO A 305 -17.43 -4.13 34.50
CA PRO A 305 -17.48 -4.69 35.86
C PRO A 305 -16.26 -4.31 36.70
N LEU A 306 -16.48 -4.16 38.01
CA LEU A 306 -15.43 -3.81 38.98
C LEU A 306 -14.23 -4.78 38.90
N LEU A 307 -13.05 -4.31 39.31
CA LEU A 307 -11.87 -5.17 39.46
C LEU A 307 -12.22 -6.37 40.36
N CYS A 308 -11.95 -7.55 39.83
CA CYS A 308 -12.36 -8.82 40.40
C CYS A 308 -11.49 -9.24 41.59
N SER A 309 -11.94 -10.20 42.40
CA SER A 309 -11.09 -10.74 43.45
C SER A 309 -9.91 -11.54 42.85
N PRO A 310 -8.84 -11.82 43.62
CA PRO A 310 -7.79 -12.74 43.18
C PRO A 310 -8.31 -14.14 42.84
N GLU A 311 -9.35 -14.59 43.54
CA GLU A 311 -10.00 -15.89 43.36
C GLU A 311 -10.94 -15.91 42.13
N ASP A 312 -11.54 -14.75 41.79
CA ASP A 312 -12.19 -14.52 40.50
C ASP A 312 -11.18 -14.55 39.35
N GLN A 313 -10.08 -13.79 39.49
CA GLN A 313 -9.02 -13.70 38.48
C GLN A 313 -8.44 -15.07 38.16
N GLU A 314 -8.09 -15.86 39.19
CA GLU A 314 -7.55 -17.20 38.95
C GLU A 314 -8.60 -18.10 38.27
N ALA A 315 -9.90 -17.97 38.59
CA ALA A 315 -10.94 -18.72 37.89
C ALA A 315 -11.10 -18.34 36.40
N LEU A 316 -10.81 -17.09 36.00
CA LEU A 316 -10.73 -16.71 34.59
C LEU A 316 -9.54 -17.38 33.89
N TRP A 317 -8.43 -17.60 34.60
CA TRP A 317 -7.27 -18.34 34.10
C TRP A 317 -7.52 -19.86 34.06
N GLU A 318 -8.09 -20.46 35.12
CA GLU A 318 -8.53 -21.87 35.19
C GLU A 318 -9.52 -22.23 34.07
N HIS A 319 -10.33 -21.27 33.63
CA HIS A 319 -11.38 -21.48 32.62
C HIS A 319 -11.10 -20.76 31.30
N MET A 320 -9.82 -20.51 31.01
CA MET A 320 -9.33 -19.87 29.78
C MET A 320 -9.81 -20.56 28.49
N GLU A 321 -10.15 -21.87 28.51
CA GLU A 321 -10.73 -22.53 27.34
C GLU A 321 -12.13 -22.00 26.96
N TYR A 322 -12.94 -21.58 27.94
CA TYR A 322 -14.32 -21.11 27.74
C TYR A 322 -14.41 -19.62 27.37
N ILE A 323 -13.33 -18.85 27.50
CA ILE A 323 -13.24 -17.46 27.04
C ILE A 323 -13.11 -17.46 25.51
N ASP A 324 -14.09 -16.95 24.76
CA ASP A 324 -13.98 -16.97 23.29
C ASP A 324 -13.09 -15.84 22.76
N VAL A 325 -13.17 -14.66 23.39
CA VAL A 325 -12.60 -13.42 22.87
C VAL A 325 -11.76 -12.69 23.93
N PHE A 326 -10.67 -12.05 23.49
CA PHE A 326 -10.06 -10.95 24.24
C PHE A 326 -10.49 -9.62 23.60
N ALA A 327 -11.00 -8.70 24.39
CA ALA A 327 -11.37 -7.34 23.98
C ALA A 327 -10.96 -6.37 25.08
N THR A 328 -10.61 -5.13 24.75
CA THR A 328 -10.03 -4.24 25.78
C THR A 328 -11.03 -3.69 26.78
N ASP A 329 -12.29 -3.52 26.34
CA ASP A 329 -13.19 -2.50 26.88
C ASP A 329 -12.42 -1.18 27.09
N HIS A 330 -11.78 -0.71 26.00
CA HIS A 330 -11.04 0.54 26.02
C HIS A 330 -12.04 1.68 26.21
N ALA A 331 -12.15 2.10 27.46
CA ALA A 331 -13.06 3.12 27.96
C ALA A 331 -12.24 4.33 28.45
N PRO A 332 -11.67 5.13 27.52
CA PRO A 332 -10.77 6.24 27.84
C PRO A 332 -11.52 7.36 28.56
N HIS A 333 -10.82 7.93 29.55
CA HIS A 333 -11.23 9.04 30.40
C HIS A 333 -9.98 9.84 30.74
N THR A 334 -10.10 11.16 30.84
CA THR A 334 -8.93 12.00 31.18
C THR A 334 -8.53 11.75 32.64
N LEU A 335 -7.24 11.95 32.95
CA LEU A 335 -6.73 11.79 34.32
C LEU A 335 -7.51 12.65 35.33
N ALA A 336 -7.86 13.89 34.96
CA ALA A 336 -8.65 14.80 35.80
C ALA A 336 -10.08 14.28 36.08
N GLU A 337 -10.73 13.62 35.12
CA GLU A 337 -12.03 12.97 35.36
C GLU A 337 -11.90 11.82 36.35
N LYS A 338 -10.86 10.98 36.19
CA LYS A 338 -10.56 9.82 37.05
C LYS A 338 -10.11 10.19 38.46
N GLN A 339 -9.69 11.44 38.68
CA GLN A 339 -9.31 12.02 39.97
C GLN A 339 -10.39 12.93 40.59
N SER A 340 -11.55 13.08 39.92
CA SER A 340 -12.68 13.88 40.45
C SER A 340 -13.44 13.18 41.58
N GLU A 341 -14.31 13.93 42.28
CA GLU A 341 -15.20 13.39 43.34
C GLU A 341 -16.16 12.29 42.86
N ARG A 342 -16.44 12.23 41.55
CA ARG A 342 -17.33 11.25 40.91
C ARG A 342 -16.63 10.62 39.71
N PRO A 343 -15.58 9.83 39.94
CA PRO A 343 -14.70 9.36 38.90
C PRO A 343 -15.42 8.34 38.01
N PRO A 344 -15.41 8.51 36.68
CA PRO A 344 -16.17 7.64 35.78
C PRO A 344 -15.51 6.26 35.68
N PRO A 345 -16.31 5.19 35.50
CA PRO A 345 -15.78 3.84 35.32
C PRO A 345 -15.20 3.66 33.91
N GLY A 346 -14.02 3.05 33.81
CA GLY A 346 -13.40 2.66 32.55
C GLY A 346 -11.89 2.89 32.50
N PHE A 347 -11.19 2.03 31.76
CA PHE A 347 -9.75 2.08 31.55
C PHE A 347 -9.40 2.12 30.05
N PRO A 348 -8.38 2.88 29.62
CA PRO A 348 -7.84 2.77 28.28
C PRO A 348 -6.96 1.51 28.12
N GLY A 349 -7.37 0.54 27.29
CA GLY A 349 -6.68 -0.75 27.13
C GLY A 349 -5.97 -1.04 25.80
N LEU A 350 -6.28 -0.33 24.70
CA LEU A 350 -5.81 -0.63 23.34
C LEU A 350 -4.29 -0.82 23.21
N GLU A 351 -3.49 0.04 23.84
CA GLU A 351 -2.03 0.01 23.69
C GLU A 351 -1.35 -1.02 24.61
N THR A 352 -2.08 -1.54 25.61
CA THR A 352 -1.54 -2.44 26.63
C THR A 352 -1.98 -3.90 26.51
N ILE A 353 -3.09 -4.19 25.80
CA ILE A 353 -3.61 -5.56 25.66
C ILE A 353 -2.56 -6.55 25.11
N LEU A 354 -1.97 -6.25 23.96
CA LEU A 354 -1.04 -7.19 23.33
C LEU A 354 0.27 -7.35 24.13
N PRO A 355 0.93 -6.30 24.66
CA PRO A 355 2.05 -6.45 25.59
C PRO A 355 1.74 -7.30 26.83
N MET A 356 0.58 -7.13 27.45
CA MET A 356 0.19 -7.93 28.62
C MET A 356 -0.09 -9.41 28.24
N LEU A 357 -0.75 -9.67 27.10
CA LEU A 357 -0.96 -11.03 26.59
C LEU A 357 0.37 -11.71 26.19
N LEU A 358 1.34 -10.96 25.64
CA LEU A 358 2.68 -11.46 25.34
C LEU A 358 3.47 -11.79 26.61
N GLN A 359 3.33 -10.99 27.66
CA GLN A 359 3.90 -11.30 28.98
C GLN A 359 3.31 -12.60 29.55
N ALA A 360 2.00 -12.85 29.42
CA ALA A 360 1.41 -14.14 29.79
C ALA A 360 1.90 -15.31 28.93
N VAL A 361 2.23 -15.10 27.66
CA VAL A 361 2.92 -16.12 26.82
C VAL A 361 4.35 -16.36 27.30
N ARG A 362 5.08 -15.31 27.69
CA ARG A 362 6.44 -15.40 28.27
C ARG A 362 6.46 -16.16 29.58
N GLU A 363 5.40 -16.06 30.37
CA GLU A 363 5.15 -16.79 31.62
C GLU A 363 4.58 -18.21 31.41
N GLY A 364 4.24 -18.59 30.18
CA GLY A 364 3.65 -19.90 29.86
C GLY A 364 2.16 -20.04 30.21
N ARG A 365 1.48 -18.96 30.61
CA ARG A 365 0.04 -18.92 30.93
C ARG A 365 -0.85 -18.88 29.69
N LEU A 366 -0.31 -18.50 28.52
CA LEU A 366 -0.97 -18.52 27.21
C LEU A 366 -0.04 -19.08 26.13
N THR A 367 -0.61 -19.52 25.01
CA THR A 367 0.15 -19.72 23.76
C THR A 367 -0.09 -18.58 22.77
N LEU A 368 0.82 -18.42 21.78
CA LEU A 368 0.58 -17.54 20.63
C LEU A 368 -0.62 -17.99 19.78
N GLU A 369 -1.03 -19.27 19.86
CA GLU A 369 -2.27 -19.75 19.23
C GLU A 369 -3.52 -19.29 19.99
N ASP A 370 -3.46 -19.12 21.31
CA ASP A 370 -4.57 -18.55 22.08
C ASP A 370 -4.81 -17.08 21.74
N ILE A 371 -3.74 -16.28 21.61
CA ILE A 371 -3.87 -14.90 21.14
C ILE A 371 -4.44 -14.87 19.71
N LYS A 372 -3.91 -15.67 18.77
CA LYS A 372 -4.47 -15.76 17.40
C LYS A 372 -5.91 -16.26 17.36
N ARG A 373 -6.30 -17.18 18.24
CA ARG A 373 -7.67 -17.70 18.37
C ARG A 373 -8.60 -16.63 18.93
N LYS A 374 -8.31 -16.08 20.11
CA LYS A 374 -9.21 -15.23 20.90
C LYS A 374 -9.19 -13.75 20.47
N PHE A 375 -8.11 -13.27 19.85
CA PHE A 375 -7.96 -11.86 19.45
C PHE A 375 -7.95 -11.65 17.92
N HIS A 376 -8.20 -12.70 17.13
CA HIS A 376 -8.42 -12.59 15.67
C HIS A 376 -9.49 -13.56 15.15
N ARG A 377 -9.28 -14.88 15.24
CA ARG A 377 -10.19 -15.87 14.59
C ARG A 377 -11.61 -15.83 15.16
N ASN A 378 -11.74 -15.88 16.48
CA ASN A 378 -13.03 -15.89 17.17
C ASN A 378 -13.79 -14.57 16.99
N PRO A 379 -13.17 -13.38 17.12
CA PRO A 379 -13.77 -12.11 16.69
C PRO A 379 -14.34 -12.15 15.27
N ARG A 380 -13.59 -12.65 14.28
CA ARG A 380 -14.08 -12.75 12.90
C ARG A 380 -15.30 -13.65 12.75
N ASN A 381 -15.28 -14.81 13.40
CA ASN A 381 -16.34 -15.81 13.29
C ASN A 381 -17.62 -15.39 14.04
N ILE A 382 -17.50 -14.85 15.26
CA ILE A 382 -18.65 -14.46 16.10
C ILE A 382 -19.35 -13.21 15.53
N PHE A 383 -18.57 -12.26 15.02
CA PHE A 383 -19.10 -10.98 14.52
C PHE A 383 -19.23 -10.92 12.98
N ASN A 384 -19.00 -12.04 12.27
CA ASN A 384 -19.03 -12.12 10.81
C ASN A 384 -18.16 -11.04 10.14
N LEU A 385 -16.91 -10.88 10.58
CA LEU A 385 -16.00 -9.82 10.09
C LEU A 385 -15.07 -10.36 8.97
N PRO A 386 -14.88 -9.59 7.87
CA PRO A 386 -14.11 -10.04 6.71
C PRO A 386 -12.61 -10.14 6.99
N GLU A 387 -11.88 -10.74 6.06
CA GLU A 387 -10.41 -10.69 6.07
C GLU A 387 -9.89 -9.31 5.70
N GLN A 388 -8.79 -8.89 6.31
CA GLN A 388 -8.02 -7.72 5.87
C GLN A 388 -6.87 -8.21 4.99
N PRO A 389 -6.90 -8.01 3.66
CA PRO A 389 -5.83 -8.48 2.78
C PRO A 389 -4.50 -7.80 3.14
N GLN A 390 -3.38 -8.48 2.94
CA GLN A 390 -2.02 -7.95 3.17
C GLN A 390 -1.82 -7.23 4.52
N THR A 391 -2.47 -7.72 5.59
CA THR A 391 -2.51 -7.07 6.91
C THR A 391 -1.88 -7.96 7.99
N TYR A 392 -0.94 -7.41 8.76
CA TYR A 392 -0.16 -8.15 9.75
C TYR A 392 0.49 -7.26 10.81
N VAL A 393 0.88 -7.87 11.92
CA VAL A 393 1.63 -7.25 13.02
C VAL A 393 2.99 -7.94 13.13
N GLU A 394 4.05 -7.17 13.34
CA GLU A 394 5.37 -7.68 13.70
C GLU A 394 5.70 -7.28 15.14
N ILE A 395 6.09 -8.30 15.92
CA ILE A 395 6.25 -8.23 17.37
C ILE A 395 7.67 -8.66 17.71
N ASP A 396 8.37 -7.81 18.42
CA ASP A 396 9.64 -8.14 19.07
C ASP A 396 9.35 -8.91 20.37
N LEU A 397 9.77 -10.18 20.45
CA LEU A 397 9.55 -11.04 21.62
C LEU A 397 10.62 -10.92 22.72
N ASP A 398 11.68 -10.13 22.50
CA ASP A 398 12.81 -9.99 23.43
C ASP A 398 13.01 -8.56 23.94
N GLU A 399 12.20 -7.59 23.49
CA GLU A 399 12.14 -6.29 24.18
C GLU A 399 11.42 -6.43 25.52
N GLU A 400 12.22 -6.44 26.59
CA GLU A 400 11.80 -6.09 27.95
C GLU A 400 11.67 -4.57 28.07
N TRP A 401 10.48 -4.09 28.44
CA TRP A 401 10.21 -2.66 28.65
C TRP A 401 9.25 -2.45 29.83
N THR A 402 8.87 -1.21 30.09
CA THR A 402 7.95 -0.84 31.18
C THR A 402 6.88 0.08 30.61
N ILE A 403 5.61 -0.27 30.81
CA ILE A 403 4.48 0.49 30.30
C ILE A 403 4.48 1.89 30.96
N ASN A 404 4.41 2.93 30.13
CA ASN A 404 4.58 4.32 30.55
C ASN A 404 3.53 5.21 29.86
N ASN A 405 2.79 5.99 30.67
CA ASN A 405 1.79 6.96 30.23
C ASN A 405 2.30 7.90 29.11
N ALA A 406 3.57 8.30 29.15
CA ALA A 406 4.15 9.30 28.25
C ALA A 406 4.33 8.83 26.78
N GLU A 407 4.15 7.53 26.49
CA GLU A 407 4.29 6.98 25.14
C GLU A 407 2.94 6.73 24.44
N LEU A 408 1.83 6.87 25.18
CA LEU A 408 0.46 6.55 24.75
C LEU A 408 -0.10 7.50 23.68
N LYS A 409 -0.89 6.94 22.76
CA LYS A 409 -1.67 7.65 21.73
C LYS A 409 -3.09 7.99 22.18
N THR A 410 -3.65 7.25 23.14
CA THR A 410 -4.95 7.57 23.74
C THR A 410 -4.97 8.97 24.37
N LYS A 411 -6.01 9.76 24.10
CA LYS A 411 -6.21 11.07 24.76
C LYS A 411 -6.45 10.97 26.27
N ALA A 412 -6.71 9.78 26.80
CA ALA A 412 -6.70 9.54 28.25
C ALA A 412 -5.35 9.93 28.88
N GLN A 413 -4.23 9.67 28.18
CA GLN A 413 -2.85 9.93 28.63
C GLN A 413 -2.48 9.27 29.99
N TRP A 414 -3.17 8.18 30.35
CA TRP A 414 -2.82 7.31 31.48
C TRP A 414 -3.19 5.85 31.17
N THR A 415 -2.68 4.89 31.95
CA THR A 415 -3.14 3.49 31.94
C THR A 415 -2.94 2.84 33.32
N PRO A 416 -3.82 1.94 33.80
CA PRO A 416 -3.64 1.27 35.10
C PRO A 416 -2.44 0.31 35.16
N PHE A 417 -1.88 -0.04 33.99
CA PHE A 417 -0.65 -0.83 33.83
C PHE A 417 0.63 0.02 33.88
N ASN A 418 0.56 1.32 34.15
CA ASN A 418 1.73 2.19 34.20
C ASN A 418 2.71 1.73 35.31
N GLY A 419 3.96 1.47 34.93
CA GLY A 419 4.98 0.89 35.81
C GLY A 419 5.10 -0.64 35.73
N THR A 420 4.17 -1.33 35.06
CA THR A 420 4.27 -2.78 34.83
C THR A 420 5.37 -3.08 33.83
N LYS A 421 6.27 -4.01 34.19
CA LYS A 421 7.29 -4.57 33.29
C LYS A 421 6.66 -5.64 32.42
N VAL A 422 6.98 -5.62 31.13
CA VAL A 422 6.46 -6.57 30.14
C VAL A 422 7.56 -6.97 29.16
N THR A 423 7.52 -8.23 28.72
CA THR A 423 8.34 -8.77 27.62
C THR A 423 7.46 -8.92 26.40
N GLY A 424 7.85 -8.28 25.30
CA GLY A 424 7.09 -8.28 24.05
C GLY A 424 6.60 -6.89 23.67
N ARG A 425 6.87 -6.47 22.44
CA ARG A 425 6.46 -5.14 21.94
C ARG A 425 6.04 -5.16 20.47
N VAL A 426 5.03 -4.37 20.13
CA VAL A 426 4.66 -4.10 18.72
C VAL A 426 5.76 -3.25 18.09
N HIS A 427 6.48 -3.84 17.13
CA HIS A 427 7.52 -3.16 16.37
C HIS A 427 6.92 -2.47 15.14
N ARG A 428 6.10 -3.19 14.35
CA ARG A 428 5.49 -2.69 13.11
C ARG A 428 4.07 -3.24 12.92
N VAL A 429 3.20 -2.44 12.31
CA VAL A 429 1.89 -2.89 11.80
C VAL A 429 1.77 -2.52 10.33
N VAL A 430 1.31 -3.46 9.52
CA VAL A 430 0.97 -3.26 8.11
C VAL A 430 -0.53 -3.51 7.93
N LEU A 431 -1.23 -2.57 7.31
CA LEU A 431 -2.67 -2.61 7.06
C LEU A 431 -2.94 -2.40 5.57
N ARG A 432 -3.52 -3.43 4.93
CA ARG A 432 -3.86 -3.42 3.50
C ARG A 432 -2.67 -3.04 2.59
N GLY A 433 -1.49 -3.58 2.91
CA GLY A 433 -0.23 -3.33 2.20
C GLY A 433 0.60 -2.17 2.75
N GLU A 434 -0.03 -1.16 3.35
CA GLU A 434 0.63 0.06 3.85
C GLU A 434 1.18 -0.11 5.27
N VAL A 435 2.35 0.48 5.55
CA VAL A 435 2.91 0.50 6.92
C VAL A 435 2.12 1.51 7.76
N ALA A 436 1.28 1.01 8.66
CA ALA A 436 0.36 1.81 9.44
C ALA A 436 0.99 2.35 10.74
N TYR A 437 1.88 1.58 11.36
CA TYR A 437 2.62 1.95 12.57
C TYR A 437 4.03 1.35 12.55
N ILE A 438 5.01 2.08 13.10
CA ILE A 438 6.36 1.57 13.38
C ILE A 438 7.00 2.32 14.56
N ASP A 439 7.68 1.62 15.47
CA ASP A 439 8.51 2.17 16.56
C ASP A 439 7.87 3.34 17.35
N GLY A 440 6.57 3.18 17.65
CA GLY A 440 5.78 4.13 18.42
C GLY A 440 5.24 5.32 17.61
N GLU A 441 5.32 5.34 16.27
CA GLU A 441 4.69 6.34 15.41
C GLU A 441 3.63 5.72 14.51
N VAL A 442 2.51 6.42 14.30
CA VAL A 442 1.44 6.03 13.37
C VAL A 442 1.59 6.84 12.09
N LEU A 443 1.72 6.16 10.95
CA LEU A 443 2.07 6.77 9.66
C LEU A 443 0.85 7.04 8.77
N VAL A 444 -0.21 6.22 8.89
CA VAL A 444 -1.47 6.41 8.17
C VAL A 444 -2.29 7.56 8.74
N GLN A 445 -2.92 8.32 7.85
CA GLN A 445 -3.70 9.51 8.18
C GLN A 445 -5.13 9.15 8.66
N PRO A 446 -5.84 10.07 9.33
CA PRO A 446 -7.27 9.93 9.58
C PRO A 446 -8.03 9.68 8.28
N GLY A 447 -9.03 8.80 8.31
CA GLY A 447 -9.82 8.40 7.15
C GLY A 447 -9.17 7.35 6.26
N PHE A 448 -7.99 6.82 6.61
CA PHE A 448 -7.41 5.65 5.95
C PHE A 448 -8.20 4.36 6.23
N GLY A 449 -8.81 4.27 7.43
CA GLY A 449 -9.60 3.14 7.90
C GLY A 449 -10.94 2.99 7.19
N GLN A 450 -11.35 1.75 6.90
CA GLN A 450 -12.57 1.47 6.14
C GLN A 450 -13.63 0.76 7.00
N ASN A 451 -14.90 1.15 6.82
CA ASN A 451 -16.02 0.44 7.41
C ASN A 451 -16.11 -0.97 6.78
N VAL A 452 -16.02 -2.03 7.58
CA VAL A 452 -16.02 -3.41 7.07
C VAL A 452 -17.41 -3.93 6.71
N ARG A 453 -18.49 -3.28 7.16
CA ARG A 453 -19.88 -3.63 6.81
C ARG A 453 -20.33 -3.02 5.49
N SER A 454 -19.71 -1.93 5.01
CA SER A 454 -20.10 -1.29 3.74
C SER A 454 -19.75 -2.09 2.47
N LYS A 455 -19.03 -3.21 2.62
CA LYS A 455 -18.62 -4.10 1.51
C LYS A 455 -19.49 -5.34 1.33
N MET A 456 -20.50 -5.56 2.18
CA MET A 456 -21.53 -6.56 1.88
C MET A 456 -22.51 -5.97 0.86
N PRO A 457 -22.82 -6.67 -0.25
CA PRO A 457 -23.90 -6.25 -1.13
C PRO A 457 -25.20 -6.12 -0.34
N LEU A 458 -25.97 -5.07 -0.62
CA LEU A 458 -27.39 -5.07 -0.30
C LEU A 458 -28.00 -6.33 -0.95
N PRO A 459 -28.85 -7.10 -0.23
CA PRO A 459 -29.79 -7.97 -0.92
C PRO A 459 -30.54 -7.10 -1.92
N GLN A 460 -30.51 -7.49 -3.21
CA GLN A 460 -31.39 -6.86 -4.18
C GLN A 460 -32.82 -7.00 -3.65
N LYS A 461 -33.67 -5.99 -3.89
CA LYS A 461 -35.11 -6.14 -3.66
C LYS A 461 -35.55 -7.34 -4.50
N LEU A 462 -35.89 -8.44 -3.83
CA LEU A 462 -36.92 -9.33 -4.34
C LEU A 462 -38.19 -8.49 -4.32
N GLU A 463 -38.62 -8.06 -5.50
CA GLU A 463 -39.94 -7.47 -5.66
C GLU A 463 -40.94 -8.58 -5.33
N MET A 464 -41.69 -8.38 -4.25
CA MET A 464 -42.81 -9.25 -3.93
C MET A 464 -43.89 -8.97 -4.95
N GLU A 465 -43.95 -9.80 -6.00
CA GLU A 465 -45.16 -9.93 -6.82
C GLU A 465 -46.33 -10.24 -5.88
N GLY A 466 -47.33 -9.36 -5.87
CA GLY A 466 -48.48 -9.49 -4.99
C GLY A 466 -49.34 -10.68 -5.40
N SER A 467 -49.30 -11.76 -4.62
CA SER A 467 -50.19 -12.90 -4.82
C SER A 467 -51.60 -12.58 -4.30
N GLU A 468 -52.33 -11.74 -5.03
CA GLU A 468 -53.79 -11.66 -4.85
C GLU A 468 -54.41 -12.97 -5.36
N LEU A 469 -55.18 -13.63 -4.51
CA LEU A 469 -55.97 -14.80 -4.88
C LEU A 469 -57.20 -14.34 -5.68
N PRO A 470 -57.62 -15.09 -6.70
CA PRO A 470 -58.68 -14.65 -7.59
C PRO A 470 -60.04 -14.60 -6.88
N SER A 471 -60.80 -13.53 -7.14
CA SER A 471 -62.26 -13.52 -7.00
C SER A 471 -62.90 -13.58 -8.37
N ASP A 472 -63.99 -14.33 -8.50
CA ASP A 472 -64.69 -14.52 -9.77
C ASP A 472 -65.33 -13.22 -10.27
N MET A 473 -64.97 -12.80 -11.50
CA MET A 473 -65.94 -12.52 -12.57
C MET A 473 -65.26 -12.30 -13.94
N ASP A 474 -66.06 -12.46 -15.00
CA ASP A 474 -65.82 -12.01 -16.37
C ASP A 474 -64.55 -12.50 -17.10
N ALA A 475 -64.47 -13.81 -17.24
CA ALA A 475 -63.74 -14.44 -18.35
C ALA A 475 -64.43 -14.17 -19.71
N ASN A 476 -64.35 -12.95 -20.25
CA ASN A 476 -64.67 -12.63 -21.65
C ASN A 476 -64.12 -11.26 -22.11
N ASP A 477 -63.09 -11.26 -22.96
CA ASP A 477 -63.00 -10.54 -24.25
C ASP A 477 -61.52 -10.45 -24.74
N THR A 478 -60.91 -11.62 -24.96
CA THR A 478 -59.58 -11.71 -25.57
C THR A 478 -59.68 -11.74 -27.11
N PHE A 479 -60.59 -10.95 -27.71
CA PHE A 479 -60.80 -10.96 -29.16
C PHE A 479 -61.03 -9.56 -29.78
N ALA A 480 -61.60 -8.59 -29.08
CA ALA A 480 -62.02 -7.32 -29.69
C ALA A 480 -60.92 -6.30 -30.06
N ARG A 481 -59.64 -6.51 -29.69
CA ARG A 481 -58.56 -5.50 -29.86
C ARG A 481 -57.45 -5.82 -30.85
N LEU A 482 -57.62 -6.85 -31.69
CA LEU A 482 -56.67 -7.17 -32.77
C LEU A 482 -56.95 -6.45 -34.11
N LEU A 483 -57.88 -5.49 -34.14
CA LEU A 483 -58.37 -4.85 -35.38
C LEU A 483 -58.57 -3.32 -35.26
N THR A 484 -57.49 -2.54 -35.44
CA THR A 484 -57.52 -1.20 -36.09
C THR A 484 -56.09 -0.75 -36.43
N GLU A 485 -55.89 -0.16 -37.62
CA GLU A 485 -54.60 0.34 -38.15
C GLU A 485 -54.50 1.89 -38.05
N GLY A 486 -53.33 2.50 -38.34
CA GLY A 486 -53.33 3.91 -38.80
C GLY A 486 -52.14 4.86 -38.50
N THR A 487 -51.03 4.74 -39.24
CA THR A 487 -50.26 5.84 -39.91
C THR A 487 -49.67 7.10 -39.19
N SER A 488 -48.43 7.43 -39.60
CA SER A 488 -47.85 8.80 -39.89
C SER A 488 -46.97 9.57 -38.87
N THR A 489 -46.13 10.48 -39.41
CA THR A 489 -45.07 11.37 -38.80
C THR A 489 -44.87 12.62 -39.74
N PRO A 490 -43.89 13.58 -39.66
CA PRO A 490 -42.89 13.98 -38.62
C PRO A 490 -42.58 15.53 -38.40
N ALA A 491 -42.01 15.93 -37.23
CA ALA A 491 -40.95 16.98 -37.00
C ALA A 491 -41.17 18.52 -37.36
N PRO A 492 -40.20 19.50 -37.25
CA PRO A 492 -39.09 19.86 -36.28
C PRO A 492 -38.89 21.41 -35.93
N ARG A 493 -37.78 21.79 -35.20
CA ARG A 493 -37.00 23.11 -35.10
C ARG A 493 -37.26 24.14 -33.95
N ALA A 494 -36.38 25.13 -33.56
CA ALA A 494 -34.88 25.35 -33.54
C ALA A 494 -34.42 26.76 -32.94
N ALA A 495 -33.09 27.07 -32.87
CA ALA A 495 -32.35 28.39 -32.81
C ALA A 495 -32.10 29.16 -31.44
N THR A 496 -31.17 30.16 -31.23
CA THR A 496 -29.78 30.51 -31.73
C THR A 496 -29.03 31.65 -30.92
N VAL A 497 -27.74 31.42 -30.58
CA VAL A 497 -26.45 32.22 -30.39
C VAL A 497 -26.29 33.77 -30.59
N HIS A 498 -25.26 34.45 -29.99
CA HIS A 498 -24.41 35.58 -30.56
C HIS A 498 -23.03 35.90 -29.83
N PHE A 499 -22.21 36.93 -30.23
CA PHE A 499 -20.69 36.96 -30.22
C PHE A 499 -19.90 38.35 -30.13
N VAL A 500 -18.52 38.35 -30.21
CA VAL A 500 -17.48 39.42 -30.63
C VAL A 500 -16.54 40.07 -29.52
N ASP A 501 -15.34 40.71 -29.77
CA ASP A 501 -13.94 40.24 -30.15
C ASP A 501 -12.77 41.33 -30.05
N GLU A 502 -11.48 40.98 -30.38
CA GLU A 502 -10.21 41.79 -30.65
C GLU A 502 -9.41 42.63 -29.55
N ALA A 503 -8.14 43.14 -29.65
CA ALA A 503 -6.81 42.74 -30.28
C ALA A 503 -5.57 43.73 -30.03
N ASN A 504 -4.31 43.34 -30.38
CA ASN A 504 -3.02 44.12 -30.69
C ASN A 504 -2.15 44.85 -29.56
N ALA A 505 -0.86 45.30 -29.68
CA ALA A 505 0.42 44.90 -30.40
C ALA A 505 1.73 45.76 -30.05
N SER A 506 2.97 45.34 -30.46
CA SER A 506 4.30 46.09 -30.70
C SER A 506 5.32 46.48 -29.54
N THR A 507 6.65 46.85 -29.65
CA THR A 507 7.90 46.53 -30.50
C THR A 507 9.29 47.15 -30.01
N SER A 508 10.41 46.36 -29.89
CA SER A 508 11.90 46.58 -30.21
C SER A 508 12.81 47.81 -29.77
N PRO A 509 14.20 47.79 -29.80
CA PRO A 509 15.25 46.74 -29.55
C PRO A 509 16.68 47.15 -28.94
N ALA A 510 17.52 46.13 -28.58
CA ALA A 510 19.02 45.96 -28.71
C ALA A 510 20.12 46.53 -27.73
N ALA A 511 20.98 45.64 -27.14
CA ALA A 511 22.48 45.69 -27.08
C ALA A 511 23.20 44.63 -26.15
N GLY A 512 24.29 43.96 -26.63
CA GLY A 512 25.56 43.75 -25.87
C GLY A 512 25.84 42.58 -24.87
N SER A 513 26.21 41.38 -25.35
CA SER A 513 27.18 40.35 -24.80
C SER A 513 27.46 40.15 -23.28
N PHE A 514 27.29 38.92 -22.75
CA PHE A 514 28.38 38.00 -22.30
C PHE A 514 27.88 36.64 -21.71
N LEU A 515 28.67 35.57 -21.91
CA LEU A 515 28.47 34.17 -21.45
C LEU A 515 28.42 33.93 -19.91
N ARG A 516 27.44 33.18 -19.38
CA ARG A 516 27.51 32.44 -18.10
C ARG A 516 26.93 31.02 -18.23
N PRO A 517 27.47 30.00 -17.53
CA PRO A 517 26.82 28.70 -17.40
C PRO A 517 25.55 28.80 -16.55
N VAL A 518 24.45 28.19 -17.00
CA VAL A 518 23.15 28.21 -16.30
C VAL A 518 23.05 27.01 -15.34
N SER A 519 22.69 27.29 -14.09
CA SER A 519 22.44 26.27 -13.06
C SER A 519 21.19 25.43 -13.37
N PRO A 520 21.14 24.14 -12.97
CA PRO A 520 19.91 23.35 -13.12
C PRO A 520 18.75 23.95 -12.33
N SER A 521 17.64 24.21 -13.03
CA SER A 521 16.45 24.91 -12.52
C SER A 521 15.78 24.20 -11.33
N PRO A 522 15.11 24.94 -10.43
CA PRO A 522 14.44 24.36 -9.27
C PRO A 522 13.27 23.44 -9.67
N ARG A 523 13.06 22.38 -8.87
CA ARG A 523 11.92 21.44 -9.04
C ARG A 523 10.59 22.17 -8.83
N LEU A 524 9.77 22.30 -9.87
CA LEU A 524 8.41 22.84 -9.75
C LEU A 524 7.52 21.92 -8.90
N ARG A 525 6.65 22.52 -8.08
CA ARG A 525 5.47 21.85 -7.50
C ARG A 525 4.38 21.81 -8.58
N LEU A 526 4.03 20.61 -9.06
CA LEU A 526 3.22 20.44 -10.27
C LEU A 526 1.90 19.68 -9.99
N ASP A 527 1.08 20.23 -9.07
CA ASP A 527 -0.01 19.48 -8.42
C ASP A 527 -1.45 19.95 -8.74
N SER A 528 -1.65 20.87 -9.69
CA SER A 528 -2.98 21.37 -10.11
C SER A 528 -3.47 20.80 -11.46
N ASN A 529 -4.72 21.09 -11.83
CA ASN A 529 -5.24 20.87 -13.19
C ASN A 529 -4.69 21.89 -14.20
N THR A 530 -4.44 23.12 -13.76
CA THR A 530 -3.65 24.12 -14.53
C THR A 530 -2.33 23.52 -14.97
N ALA A 531 -1.54 22.93 -14.07
CA ALA A 531 -0.16 22.54 -14.37
C ALA A 531 0.03 21.44 -15.45
N LEU A 532 -1.03 20.70 -15.81
CA LEU A 532 -1.04 19.85 -17.02
C LEU A 532 -1.45 20.64 -18.27
N LYS A 533 -2.44 21.54 -18.15
CA LYS A 533 -2.78 22.49 -19.22
C LYS A 533 -1.57 23.38 -19.54
N ASP A 534 -0.91 23.99 -18.56
CA ASP A 534 0.29 24.82 -18.70
C ASP A 534 1.46 24.09 -19.40
N TYR A 535 1.61 22.78 -19.15
CA TYR A 535 2.62 21.93 -19.80
C TYR A 535 2.30 21.65 -21.28
N LEU A 536 1.03 21.76 -21.69
CA LEU A 536 0.53 21.51 -23.04
C LEU A 536 0.20 22.82 -23.82
N GLN A 537 -0.11 23.92 -23.11
CA GLN A 537 -0.58 25.21 -23.65
C GLN A 537 0.55 26.15 -24.10
N LYS A 538 1.81 25.82 -23.82
CA LYS A 538 3.00 26.57 -24.31
C LYS A 538 3.26 26.37 -25.81
N SER A 539 2.20 26.44 -26.63
CA SER A 539 2.22 26.17 -28.07
C SER A 539 1.51 27.23 -28.93
N SER A 540 0.87 28.26 -28.32
CA SER A 540 0.07 29.27 -29.04
C SER A 540 0.54 30.72 -28.93
N ALA A 541 1.54 31.02 -28.09
CA ALA A 541 2.09 32.37 -27.92
C ALA A 541 3.51 32.50 -28.51
N LEU A 542 3.85 33.68 -29.02
CA LEU A 542 5.04 33.94 -29.84
C LEU A 542 6.35 34.10 -29.03
N SER A 543 7.46 33.78 -29.69
CA SER A 543 8.82 34.34 -29.48
C SER A 543 9.66 33.97 -28.24
N GLU A 544 9.65 32.73 -27.75
CA GLU A 544 10.81 32.15 -27.02
C GLU A 544 11.09 30.68 -27.44
N PRO A 545 12.35 30.17 -27.29
CA PRO A 545 12.69 28.77 -27.58
C PRO A 545 11.99 27.80 -26.62
N ASN A 546 11.32 26.78 -27.18
CA ASN A 546 10.26 26.03 -26.48
C ASN A 546 10.70 24.60 -26.04
N PRO A 547 10.47 24.21 -24.76
CA PRO A 547 10.81 22.88 -24.23
C PRO A 547 9.84 21.74 -24.64
N VAL A 548 8.96 21.96 -25.61
CA VAL A 548 8.03 20.96 -26.18
C VAL A 548 8.21 20.85 -27.71
N THR A 549 9.15 21.58 -28.31
CA THR A 549 9.30 21.66 -29.79
C THR A 549 9.90 20.41 -30.43
N HIS A 550 10.45 19.45 -29.67
CA HIS A 550 10.91 18.15 -30.18
C HIS A 550 9.75 17.17 -30.43
N CYS A 551 8.70 17.71 -31.06
CA CYS A 551 7.40 17.09 -31.28
C CYS A 551 7.55 15.74 -32.00
N LEU A 552 7.10 14.66 -31.36
CA LEU A 552 7.02 13.32 -31.96
C LEU A 552 5.72 13.12 -32.76
N VAL A 553 4.82 14.12 -32.78
CA VAL A 553 3.53 14.03 -33.47
C VAL A 553 3.74 13.73 -34.95
N GLY A 554 3.02 12.73 -35.45
CA GLY A 554 3.14 12.28 -36.84
C GLY A 554 4.32 11.35 -37.13
N LYS A 555 5.30 11.20 -36.23
CA LYS A 555 6.53 10.44 -36.48
C LYS A 555 6.38 8.95 -36.12
N HIS A 556 7.06 8.09 -36.88
CA HIS A 556 7.17 6.68 -36.56
C HIS A 556 8.27 6.46 -35.49
N ILE A 557 8.01 5.56 -34.53
CA ILE A 557 8.93 5.21 -33.44
C ILE A 557 9.50 3.82 -33.75
N LEU A 558 10.44 3.77 -34.70
CA LEU A 558 10.97 2.52 -35.27
C LEU A 558 12.17 1.95 -34.49
N SER A 559 13.03 2.86 -34.01
CA SER A 559 14.31 2.57 -33.34
C SER A 559 14.51 3.53 -32.17
N VAL A 560 15.39 3.17 -31.23
CA VAL A 560 15.82 4.07 -30.13
C VAL A 560 16.56 5.32 -30.64
N ASP A 561 17.11 5.32 -31.85
CA ASP A 561 17.89 6.44 -32.42
C ASP A 561 17.08 7.73 -32.62
N ILE A 562 15.74 7.67 -32.59
CA ILE A 562 14.89 8.88 -32.67
C ILE A 562 14.89 9.69 -31.36
N PHE A 563 15.44 9.15 -30.27
CA PHE A 563 15.51 9.80 -28.97
C PHE A 563 16.91 10.38 -28.70
N ASP A 564 16.93 11.68 -28.41
CA ASP A 564 18.05 12.38 -27.79
C ASP A 564 17.77 12.60 -26.29
N LYS A 565 18.71 13.23 -25.57
CA LYS A 565 18.58 13.51 -24.13
C LYS A 565 17.36 14.36 -23.80
N GLU A 566 16.96 15.25 -24.70
CA GLU A 566 15.85 16.19 -24.50
C GLU A 566 14.51 15.48 -24.69
N ARG A 567 14.32 14.75 -25.81
CA ARG A 567 13.13 13.90 -26.02
C ARG A 567 12.94 12.84 -24.95
N LEU A 568 14.02 12.26 -24.40
CA LEU A 568 13.91 11.37 -23.25
C LEU A 568 13.47 12.09 -21.99
N ASN A 569 14.03 13.27 -21.71
CA ASN A 569 13.63 14.07 -20.55
C ASN A 569 12.14 14.44 -20.62
N ASP A 570 11.65 14.90 -21.77
CA ASP A 570 10.26 15.31 -21.97
C ASP A 570 9.30 14.11 -21.85
N LEU A 571 9.62 12.98 -22.49
CA LEU A 571 8.87 11.74 -22.38
C LEU A 571 8.79 11.25 -20.93
N PHE A 572 9.91 11.24 -20.20
CA PHE A 572 9.97 10.77 -18.82
C PHE A 572 9.27 11.74 -17.84
N ASN A 573 9.32 13.05 -18.09
CA ASN A 573 8.62 14.04 -17.26
C ASN A 573 7.10 13.97 -17.49
N LEU A 574 6.65 13.78 -18.74
CA LEU A 574 5.24 13.51 -19.05
C LEU A 574 4.77 12.18 -18.46
N ALA A 575 5.57 11.11 -18.56
CA ALA A 575 5.26 9.82 -17.95
C ALA A 575 5.12 9.94 -16.42
N GLN A 576 5.96 10.74 -15.76
CA GLN A 576 5.87 10.97 -14.32
C GLN A 576 4.64 11.80 -13.92
N LEU A 577 4.25 12.78 -14.72
CA LEU A 577 3.02 13.56 -14.53
C LEU A 577 1.76 12.69 -14.70
N LEU A 578 1.76 11.79 -15.70
CA LEU A 578 0.67 10.84 -15.94
C LEU A 578 0.60 9.76 -14.85
N LYS A 579 1.75 9.21 -14.40
CA LYS A 579 1.85 8.34 -13.22
C LYS A 579 1.24 9.02 -12.00
N SER A 580 1.69 10.24 -11.66
CA SER A 580 1.18 10.97 -10.50
C SER A 580 -0.32 11.28 -10.58
N ARG A 581 -0.89 11.50 -11.76
CA ARG A 581 -2.34 11.63 -11.93
C ARG A 581 -3.08 10.31 -11.71
N VAL A 582 -2.64 9.23 -12.36
CA VAL A 582 -3.28 7.93 -12.26
C VAL A 582 -3.25 7.37 -10.84
N THR A 583 -2.12 7.52 -10.11
CA THR A 583 -2.00 7.10 -8.70
C THR A 583 -2.80 7.99 -7.73
N LYS A 584 -3.26 9.17 -8.16
CA LYS A 584 -4.11 10.10 -7.38
C LYS A 584 -5.58 10.09 -7.85
N ASP A 585 -6.00 9.09 -8.63
CA ASP A 585 -7.34 8.97 -9.24
C ASP A 585 -7.82 10.24 -9.97
N ARG A 586 -6.90 10.96 -10.62
CA ARG A 586 -7.21 12.17 -11.40
C ARG A 586 -7.47 11.83 -12.87
N PRO A 587 -8.47 12.45 -13.53
CA PRO A 587 -8.78 12.20 -14.93
C PRO A 587 -7.63 12.59 -15.87
N VAL A 588 -7.50 11.81 -16.94
CA VAL A 588 -6.57 11.98 -18.09
C VAL A 588 -7.21 11.46 -19.39
N ASP A 589 -8.52 11.19 -19.38
CA ASP A 589 -9.31 10.59 -20.47
C ASP A 589 -9.79 11.62 -21.52
N ASP A 590 -9.37 12.86 -21.38
CA ASP A 590 -9.51 13.96 -22.34
C ASP A 590 -8.41 13.98 -23.40
N LEU A 591 -7.17 13.65 -23.02
CA LEU A 591 -5.95 13.83 -23.82
C LEU A 591 -6.02 13.24 -25.23
N LEU A 592 -6.49 11.98 -25.36
CA LEU A 592 -6.68 11.27 -26.64
C LEU A 592 -8.15 10.92 -26.89
N ARG A 593 -9.11 11.68 -26.34
CA ARG A 593 -10.54 11.36 -26.44
C ARG A 593 -10.99 11.23 -27.90
N GLY A 594 -11.50 10.06 -28.26
CA GLY A 594 -11.97 9.75 -29.62
C GLY A 594 -10.86 9.62 -30.67
N LYS A 595 -9.62 9.28 -30.24
CA LYS A 595 -8.55 8.78 -31.11
C LYS A 595 -8.57 7.24 -31.16
N ILE A 596 -8.10 6.64 -32.25
CA ILE A 596 -8.09 5.18 -32.45
C ILE A 596 -6.65 4.66 -32.62
N MET A 597 -6.27 3.63 -31.84
CA MET A 597 -5.02 2.90 -31.98
C MET A 597 -5.28 1.52 -32.61
N ALA A 598 -4.57 1.21 -33.70
CA ALA A 598 -4.52 -0.14 -34.25
C ALA A 598 -3.41 -0.95 -33.58
N SER A 599 -3.77 -2.09 -33.00
CA SER A 599 -2.88 -3.02 -32.30
C SER A 599 -2.67 -4.26 -33.16
N ILE A 600 -1.49 -4.38 -33.79
CA ILE A 600 -1.20 -5.34 -34.85
C ILE A 600 -0.03 -6.23 -34.41
N PHE A 601 -0.31 -7.49 -34.07
CA PHE A 601 0.68 -8.40 -33.48
C PHE A 601 0.79 -9.69 -34.30
N TYR A 602 1.82 -9.77 -35.14
CA TYR A 602 2.22 -11.01 -35.86
C TYR A 602 3.18 -11.89 -35.02
N GLU A 603 3.52 -11.48 -33.80
CA GLU A 603 4.25 -12.28 -32.82
C GLU A 603 3.54 -12.13 -31.46
N VAL A 604 3.20 -13.25 -30.83
CA VAL A 604 2.34 -13.27 -29.62
C VAL A 604 2.99 -12.51 -28.47
N SER A 605 2.30 -11.49 -27.94
CA SER A 605 2.79 -10.77 -26.76
C SER A 605 1.69 -10.05 -25.96
N THR A 606 0.91 -10.83 -25.21
CA THR A 606 -0.19 -10.35 -24.34
C THR A 606 0.23 -9.17 -23.45
N ARG A 607 1.42 -9.21 -22.84
CA ARG A 607 1.94 -8.13 -21.98
C ARG A 607 2.09 -6.81 -22.74
N THR A 608 2.77 -6.83 -23.89
CA THR A 608 3.01 -5.64 -24.69
C THR A 608 1.71 -5.12 -25.29
N GLN A 609 0.88 -6.01 -25.83
CA GLN A 609 -0.43 -5.68 -26.42
C GLN A 609 -1.37 -5.05 -25.38
N CYS A 610 -1.60 -5.70 -24.23
CA CYS A 610 -2.50 -5.20 -23.19
C CYS A 610 -2.00 -3.89 -22.54
N SER A 611 -0.68 -3.70 -22.37
CA SER A 611 -0.14 -2.45 -21.81
C SER A 611 -0.28 -1.26 -22.76
N PHE A 612 -0.18 -1.47 -24.08
CA PHE A 612 -0.57 -0.44 -25.06
C PHE A 612 -2.08 -0.18 -25.03
N SER A 613 -2.91 -1.23 -25.00
CA SER A 613 -4.37 -1.06 -24.97
C SER A 613 -4.85 -0.30 -23.73
N ALA A 614 -4.34 -0.66 -22.54
CA ALA A 614 -4.65 0.03 -21.29
C ALA A 614 -4.14 1.49 -21.28
N ALA A 615 -2.97 1.75 -21.86
CA ALA A 615 -2.45 3.10 -22.02
C ALA A 615 -3.36 3.96 -22.92
N MET A 616 -3.81 3.44 -24.06
CA MET A 616 -4.73 4.15 -24.96
C MET A 616 -6.09 4.39 -24.31
N GLN A 617 -6.67 3.37 -23.66
CA GLN A 617 -7.97 3.46 -22.99
C GLN A 617 -7.97 4.46 -21.82
N ARG A 618 -6.90 4.47 -20.99
CA ARG A 618 -6.76 5.47 -19.91
C ARG A 618 -6.71 6.91 -20.42
N LEU A 619 -6.25 7.13 -21.65
CA LEU A 619 -6.21 8.45 -22.31
C LEU A 619 -7.50 8.80 -23.06
N GLY A 620 -8.58 8.02 -22.92
CA GLY A 620 -9.85 8.22 -23.64
C GLY A 620 -9.84 7.75 -25.10
N GLY A 621 -8.75 7.09 -25.51
CA GLY A 621 -8.59 6.51 -26.83
C GLY A 621 -9.21 5.11 -26.95
N HIS A 622 -9.55 4.74 -28.17
CA HIS A 622 -10.13 3.44 -28.51
C HIS A 622 -9.08 2.54 -29.18
N VAL A 623 -9.31 1.23 -29.18
CA VAL A 623 -8.36 0.24 -29.69
C VAL A 623 -9.06 -0.71 -30.65
N ILE A 624 -8.47 -0.91 -31.83
CA ILE A 624 -8.85 -1.97 -32.77
C ILE A 624 -7.70 -2.98 -32.86
N THR A 625 -8.01 -4.27 -32.77
CA THR A 625 -7.00 -5.33 -32.63
C THR A 625 -7.01 -6.26 -33.84
N MET A 626 -5.83 -6.52 -34.40
CA MET A 626 -5.59 -7.49 -35.45
C MET A 626 -4.68 -8.60 -34.92
N ASP A 627 -5.14 -9.84 -35.01
CA ASP A 627 -4.48 -11.05 -34.51
C ASP A 627 -4.35 -12.11 -35.63
N GLN A 628 -3.30 -12.93 -35.59
CA GLN A 628 -3.05 -14.00 -36.57
C GLN A 628 -4.11 -15.10 -36.54
N VAL A 629 -4.76 -15.32 -35.39
CA VAL A 629 -5.77 -16.38 -35.25
C VAL A 629 -7.02 -16.08 -36.11
N THR A 630 -7.38 -14.80 -36.26
CA THR A 630 -8.64 -14.36 -36.87
C THR A 630 -8.48 -13.59 -38.20
N SER A 631 -7.29 -13.11 -38.54
CA SER A 631 -7.08 -12.19 -39.67
C SER A 631 -6.97 -12.86 -41.05
N SER A 632 -7.14 -12.02 -42.08
CA SER A 632 -7.00 -12.27 -43.51
C SER A 632 -5.60 -12.73 -43.96
N VAL A 633 -4.60 -12.75 -43.08
CA VAL A 633 -3.28 -13.34 -43.34
C VAL A 633 -3.38 -14.80 -43.81
N LYS A 634 -4.38 -15.55 -43.32
CA LYS A 634 -4.72 -16.91 -43.79
C LYS A 634 -5.19 -16.98 -45.26
N LYS A 635 -5.42 -15.84 -45.92
CA LYS A 635 -5.75 -15.70 -47.35
C LYS A 635 -4.58 -15.14 -48.19
N GLY A 636 -3.40 -14.91 -47.59
CA GLY A 636 -2.21 -14.43 -48.30
C GLY A 636 -2.09 -12.91 -48.46
N GLU A 637 -2.78 -12.12 -47.62
CA GLU A 637 -2.62 -10.65 -47.61
C GLU A 637 -1.21 -10.23 -47.14
N THR A 638 -0.63 -9.20 -47.79
CA THR A 638 0.70 -8.69 -47.44
C THR A 638 0.68 -7.85 -46.16
N LEU A 639 1.82 -7.72 -45.48
CA LEU A 639 1.98 -6.80 -44.35
C LEU A 639 1.76 -5.35 -44.80
N GLU A 640 2.30 -5.01 -45.97
CA GLU A 640 2.27 -3.68 -46.57
C GLU A 640 0.83 -3.24 -46.90
N ASP A 641 -0.02 -4.13 -47.41
CA ASP A 641 -1.44 -3.84 -47.68
C ASP A 641 -2.28 -3.81 -46.41
N SER A 642 -2.05 -4.76 -45.48
CA SER A 642 -2.67 -4.75 -44.14
C SER A 642 -2.45 -3.39 -43.44
N ILE A 643 -1.23 -2.84 -43.55
CA ILE A 643 -0.86 -1.56 -42.94
C ILE A 643 -1.51 -0.36 -43.66
N LYS A 644 -1.63 -0.37 -45.00
CA LYS A 644 -2.38 0.67 -45.75
C LYS A 644 -3.87 0.70 -45.34
N VAL A 645 -4.48 -0.47 -45.18
CA VAL A 645 -5.88 -0.61 -44.73
C VAL A 645 -6.03 -0.12 -43.29
N MET A 646 -5.22 -0.60 -42.35
CA MET A 646 -5.31 -0.17 -40.94
C MET A 646 -4.96 1.31 -40.72
N ALA A 647 -4.07 1.89 -41.54
CA ALA A 647 -3.79 3.34 -41.56
C ALA A 647 -5.00 4.20 -41.96
N SER A 648 -6.03 3.60 -42.58
CA SER A 648 -7.28 4.27 -42.95
C SER A 648 -8.31 4.25 -41.82
N TYR A 649 -8.14 3.39 -40.81
CA TYR A 649 -9.07 3.23 -39.66
C TYR A 649 -8.53 3.81 -38.34
N ALA A 650 -7.21 4.01 -38.22
CA ALA A 650 -6.57 4.44 -36.99
C ALA A 650 -5.80 5.78 -37.10
N ASP A 651 -5.58 6.42 -35.95
CA ASP A 651 -4.66 7.55 -35.80
C ASP A 651 -3.20 7.11 -35.64
N VAL A 652 -2.96 5.93 -35.06
CA VAL A 652 -1.63 5.37 -34.79
C VAL A 652 -1.69 3.84 -34.84
N MET A 653 -0.61 3.22 -35.32
CA MET A 653 -0.40 1.77 -35.27
C MET A 653 0.69 1.39 -34.27
N VAL A 654 0.46 0.30 -33.54
CA VAL A 654 1.46 -0.42 -32.76
C VAL A 654 1.67 -1.76 -33.45
N LEU A 655 2.87 -2.00 -33.99
CA LEU A 655 3.20 -3.19 -34.76
C LEU A 655 4.27 -4.03 -34.06
N ARG A 656 4.03 -5.33 -33.97
CA ARG A 656 5.04 -6.35 -33.63
C ARG A 656 5.08 -7.43 -34.71
N HIS A 657 6.29 -7.84 -35.12
CA HIS A 657 6.50 -8.78 -36.21
C HIS A 657 7.65 -9.77 -35.92
N PRO A 658 7.59 -11.04 -36.35
CA PRO A 658 8.66 -12.02 -36.09
C PRO A 658 9.90 -11.81 -36.97
N GLU A 659 9.76 -11.16 -38.12
CA GLU A 659 10.86 -10.86 -39.05
C GLU A 659 11.52 -9.51 -38.72
N PRO A 660 12.86 -9.43 -38.61
CA PRO A 660 13.59 -8.16 -38.44
C PRO A 660 13.39 -7.19 -39.60
N GLY A 661 13.38 -5.89 -39.30
CA GLY A 661 13.25 -4.81 -40.29
C GLY A 661 11.84 -4.64 -40.87
N ALA A 662 10.94 -5.61 -40.71
CA ALA A 662 9.58 -5.57 -41.24
C ALA A 662 8.77 -4.37 -40.70
N VAL A 663 9.01 -3.94 -39.45
CA VAL A 663 8.40 -2.73 -38.89
C VAL A 663 8.87 -1.46 -39.60
N SER A 664 10.13 -1.42 -40.05
CA SER A 664 10.68 -0.31 -40.85
C SER A 664 10.11 -0.31 -42.28
N ARG A 665 9.98 -1.49 -42.90
CA ARG A 665 9.31 -1.64 -44.21
C ARG A 665 7.84 -1.21 -44.14
N ALA A 666 7.09 -1.71 -43.17
CA ALA A 666 5.69 -1.34 -42.96
C ALA A 666 5.49 0.19 -42.80
N ALA A 667 6.42 0.87 -42.13
CA ALA A 667 6.35 2.31 -41.93
C ALA A 667 6.40 3.11 -43.26
N SER A 668 7.15 2.65 -44.27
CA SER A 668 7.24 3.36 -45.56
C SER A 668 5.93 3.35 -46.36
N PHE A 669 4.99 2.45 -46.04
CA PHE A 669 3.65 2.38 -46.63
C PHE A 669 2.57 3.02 -45.74
N SER A 670 2.91 3.49 -44.54
CA SER A 670 1.97 4.09 -43.60
C SER A 670 1.93 5.62 -43.69
N ARG A 671 0.74 6.18 -43.86
CA ARG A 671 0.48 7.63 -43.70
C ARG A 671 0.20 8.06 -42.25
N LYS A 672 0.32 7.12 -41.30
CA LYS A 672 0.06 7.31 -39.85
C LYS A 672 1.29 6.94 -39.03
N PRO A 673 1.50 7.53 -37.85
CA PRO A 673 2.50 7.06 -36.89
C PRO A 673 2.45 5.55 -36.67
N LEU A 674 3.62 4.93 -36.63
CA LEU A 674 3.80 3.50 -36.42
C LEU A 674 4.85 3.30 -35.33
N ILE A 675 4.51 2.56 -34.28
CA ILE A 675 5.33 2.35 -33.08
C ILE A 675 5.81 0.90 -33.05
N ASN A 676 7.13 0.69 -32.94
CA ASN A 676 7.74 -0.63 -32.86
C ASN A 676 7.55 -1.27 -31.46
N ALA A 677 6.81 -2.39 -31.45
CA ALA A 677 6.56 -3.25 -30.29
C ALA A 677 7.35 -4.58 -30.33
N GLY A 678 8.36 -4.66 -31.21
CA GLY A 678 9.28 -5.77 -31.40
C GLY A 678 9.35 -6.22 -32.87
N ASP A 679 10.54 -6.24 -33.47
CA ASP A 679 10.74 -6.84 -34.81
C ASP A 679 11.83 -7.94 -34.80
N GLY A 680 11.42 -9.19 -34.58
CA GLY A 680 12.32 -10.35 -34.62
C GLY A 680 13.49 -10.28 -33.63
N VAL A 681 14.72 -10.23 -34.15
CA VAL A 681 15.97 -9.97 -33.41
C VAL A 681 16.50 -8.54 -33.61
N GLY A 682 15.70 -7.64 -34.19
CA GLY A 682 15.98 -6.23 -34.40
C GLY A 682 15.79 -5.42 -33.12
N GLU A 683 14.82 -4.50 -33.09
CA GLU A 683 14.62 -3.60 -31.97
C GLU A 683 13.29 -3.80 -31.23
N HIS A 684 13.21 -3.20 -30.04
CA HIS A 684 12.00 -3.01 -29.25
C HIS A 684 12.15 -1.70 -28.47
N PRO A 685 12.13 -0.53 -29.15
CA PRO A 685 12.50 0.75 -28.53
C PRO A 685 11.60 1.10 -27.34
N THR A 686 10.32 0.73 -27.42
CA THR A 686 9.34 0.95 -26.35
C THR A 686 9.62 0.16 -25.07
N GLN A 687 10.38 -0.93 -25.15
CA GLN A 687 10.91 -1.64 -23.98
C GLN A 687 12.16 -0.91 -23.43
N ALA A 688 13.11 -0.50 -24.29
CA ALA A 688 14.27 0.26 -23.83
C ALA A 688 13.88 1.57 -23.09
N LEU A 689 12.88 2.29 -23.58
CA LEU A 689 12.36 3.50 -22.94
C LEU A 689 11.81 3.24 -21.52
N LEU A 690 11.03 2.17 -21.34
CA LEU A 690 10.45 1.86 -20.02
C LEU A 690 11.49 1.26 -19.06
N ASP A 691 12.49 0.55 -19.60
CA ASP A 691 13.61 0.00 -18.82
C ASP A 691 14.46 1.15 -18.23
N VAL A 692 14.85 2.14 -19.04
CA VAL A 692 15.59 3.33 -18.58
C VAL A 692 14.77 4.18 -17.61
N PHE A 693 13.46 4.35 -17.85
CA PHE A 693 12.57 5.03 -16.91
C PHE A 693 12.45 4.29 -15.58
N THR A 694 12.44 2.96 -15.59
CA THR A 694 12.44 2.15 -14.35
C THR A 694 13.74 2.33 -13.57
N ILE A 695 14.90 2.34 -14.24
CA ILE A 695 16.19 2.65 -13.58
C ILE A 695 16.15 4.05 -12.94
N ARG A 696 15.63 5.06 -13.65
CA ARG A 696 15.46 6.43 -13.14
C ARG A 696 14.56 6.50 -11.90
N GLU A 697 13.44 5.78 -11.87
CA GLU A 697 12.49 5.81 -10.75
C GLU A 697 12.96 5.00 -9.53
N GLU A 698 13.63 3.87 -9.73
CA GLU A 698 14.06 2.96 -8.64
C GLU A 698 15.39 3.40 -8.00
N ILE A 699 16.32 4.00 -8.77
CA ILE A 699 17.66 4.41 -8.30
C ILE A 699 17.81 5.94 -8.22
N GLY A 700 16.94 6.71 -8.90
CA GLY A 700 16.97 8.18 -8.91
C GLY A 700 17.93 8.81 -9.94
N THR A 701 18.80 8.01 -10.56
CA THR A 701 19.72 8.40 -11.64
C THR A 701 19.93 7.23 -12.58
N VAL A 702 20.38 7.51 -13.82
CA VAL A 702 20.91 6.50 -14.75
C VAL A 702 22.43 6.67 -14.93
N ASN A 703 22.98 7.85 -14.63
CA ASN A 703 24.42 8.13 -14.74
C ASN A 703 25.18 7.59 -13.50
N GLY A 704 26.38 7.08 -13.74
CA GLY A 704 27.28 6.52 -12.74
C GLY A 704 27.04 5.03 -12.43
N LEU A 705 26.10 4.38 -13.13
CA LEU A 705 25.67 3.02 -12.82
C LEU A 705 26.41 1.96 -13.64
N THR A 706 26.52 0.77 -13.04
CA THR A 706 26.98 -0.46 -13.68
C THR A 706 25.78 -1.37 -13.96
N ILE A 707 25.52 -1.63 -15.24
CA ILE A 707 24.34 -2.36 -15.71
C ILE A 707 24.79 -3.71 -16.30
N THR A 708 24.45 -4.80 -15.61
CA THR A 708 24.84 -6.16 -15.97
C THR A 708 23.70 -6.84 -16.73
N MET A 709 23.92 -7.14 -18.00
CA MET A 709 22.97 -7.80 -18.89
C MET A 709 23.27 -9.30 -18.94
N VAL A 710 22.25 -10.14 -18.70
CA VAL A 710 22.41 -11.58 -18.50
C VAL A 710 21.46 -12.40 -19.39
N GLY A 711 21.96 -13.47 -20.02
CA GLY A 711 21.16 -14.48 -20.74
C GLY A 711 21.42 -14.51 -22.25
N ASP A 712 20.36 -14.47 -23.06
CA ASP A 712 20.44 -14.46 -24.54
C ASP A 712 20.75 -13.04 -25.05
N LEU A 713 22.01 -12.63 -24.89
CA LEU A 713 22.48 -11.32 -25.34
C LEU A 713 22.64 -11.25 -26.87
N LYS A 714 22.86 -12.39 -27.53
CA LYS A 714 22.99 -12.49 -28.99
C LYS A 714 21.70 -12.15 -29.74
N ASN A 715 20.56 -12.65 -29.29
CA ASN A 715 19.27 -12.50 -29.98
C ASN A 715 18.27 -11.62 -29.20
N GLY A 716 18.67 -11.10 -28.03
CA GLY A 716 17.86 -10.26 -27.16
C GLY A 716 17.65 -8.83 -27.67
N ARG A 717 16.71 -8.62 -28.61
CA ARG A 717 16.31 -7.29 -29.13
C ARG A 717 16.09 -6.20 -28.06
N THR A 718 15.64 -6.58 -26.84
CA THR A 718 15.45 -5.64 -25.73
C THR A 718 16.79 -5.21 -25.13
N VAL A 719 17.73 -6.14 -24.95
CA VAL A 719 19.13 -5.89 -24.57
C VAL A 719 19.78 -4.95 -25.58
N HIS A 720 19.62 -5.23 -26.88
CA HIS A 720 20.20 -4.42 -27.96
C HIS A 720 19.66 -2.98 -27.92
N SER A 721 18.33 -2.84 -27.86
CA SER A 721 17.67 -1.52 -27.78
C SER A 721 18.08 -0.76 -26.52
N LEU A 722 18.11 -1.43 -25.36
CA LEU A 722 18.49 -0.84 -24.09
C LEU A 722 19.96 -0.38 -24.09
N ALA A 723 20.90 -1.22 -24.54
CA ALA A 723 22.31 -0.87 -24.62
C ALA A 723 22.53 0.33 -25.56
N ARG A 724 21.88 0.36 -26.73
CA ARG A 724 21.95 1.50 -27.66
C ARG A 724 21.42 2.79 -27.03
N LEU A 725 20.26 2.74 -26.34
CA LEU A 725 19.67 3.89 -25.65
C LEU A 725 20.52 4.38 -24.47
N LEU A 726 21.17 3.47 -23.76
CA LEU A 726 22.08 3.77 -22.64
C LEU A 726 23.33 4.56 -23.07
N THR A 727 23.67 4.64 -24.36
CA THR A 727 24.73 5.53 -24.87
C THR A 727 24.46 7.03 -24.66
N LEU A 728 23.24 7.39 -24.25
CA LEU A 728 22.88 8.75 -23.82
C LEU A 728 23.27 9.03 -22.34
N TYR A 729 23.77 8.04 -21.60
CA TYR A 729 24.11 8.14 -20.18
C TYR A 729 25.55 7.67 -19.92
N ASN A 730 26.17 8.18 -18.85
CA ASN A 730 27.46 7.68 -18.40
C ASN A 730 27.27 6.39 -17.59
N VAL A 731 27.45 5.22 -18.22
CA VAL A 731 27.30 3.90 -17.59
C VAL A 731 28.44 2.96 -17.95
N THR A 732 28.69 1.97 -17.10
CA THR A 732 29.45 0.76 -17.48
C THR A 732 28.47 -0.37 -17.78
N LEU A 733 28.68 -1.08 -18.89
CA LEU A 733 27.94 -2.29 -19.22
C LEU A 733 28.75 -3.53 -18.85
N GLN A 734 28.07 -4.52 -18.31
CA GLN A 734 28.65 -5.84 -18.03
C GLN A 734 27.83 -6.93 -18.71
N TYR A 735 28.50 -7.96 -19.23
CA TYR A 735 27.87 -9.04 -19.99
C TYR A 735 28.12 -10.39 -19.32
N VAL A 736 27.06 -11.17 -19.13
CA VAL A 736 27.11 -12.58 -18.71
C VAL A 736 26.20 -13.39 -19.63
N ALA A 737 26.77 -14.32 -20.40
CA ALA A 737 26.03 -15.08 -21.40
C ALA A 737 26.53 -16.53 -21.49
N PRO A 738 25.66 -17.50 -21.80
CA PRO A 738 26.11 -18.84 -22.19
C PRO A 738 27.01 -18.79 -23.42
N TYR A 739 27.85 -19.81 -23.58
CA TYR A 739 28.71 -19.95 -24.74
C TYR A 739 27.90 -19.86 -26.04
N GLY A 740 28.34 -19.01 -26.97
CA GLY A 740 27.65 -18.78 -28.24
C GLY A 740 26.48 -17.79 -28.20
N LEU A 741 26.07 -17.28 -27.02
CA LEU A 741 24.98 -16.29 -26.83
C LEU A 741 25.44 -14.89 -26.39
N GLY A 742 26.74 -14.60 -26.49
CA GLY A 742 27.33 -13.30 -26.14
C GLY A 742 26.82 -12.11 -26.97
N MET A 743 27.09 -10.90 -26.47
CA MET A 743 26.65 -9.65 -27.10
C MET A 743 27.27 -9.50 -28.52
N PRO A 744 26.49 -9.19 -29.58
CA PRO A 744 27.01 -9.13 -30.94
C PRO A 744 28.10 -8.05 -31.12
N GLU A 745 29.20 -8.40 -31.80
CA GLU A 745 30.34 -7.49 -32.00
C GLU A 745 29.94 -6.13 -32.59
N GLY A 746 29.01 -6.09 -33.55
CA GLY A 746 28.57 -4.85 -34.18
C GLY A 746 27.98 -3.87 -33.16
N ILE A 747 27.29 -4.39 -32.13
CA ILE A 747 26.75 -3.56 -31.05
C ILE A 747 27.85 -3.21 -30.05
N MET A 748 28.72 -4.15 -29.64
CA MET A 748 29.85 -3.83 -28.75
C MET A 748 30.76 -2.73 -29.33
N ARG A 749 30.99 -2.76 -30.65
CA ARG A 749 31.73 -1.77 -31.43
C ARG A 749 31.02 -0.41 -31.45
N TYR A 750 29.71 -0.38 -31.68
CA TYR A 750 28.89 0.84 -31.60
C TYR A 750 28.91 1.49 -30.20
N LEU A 751 28.84 0.67 -29.15
CA LEU A 751 28.89 1.12 -27.76
C LEU A 751 30.27 1.68 -27.40
N HIS A 752 31.34 1.00 -27.83
CA HIS A 752 32.73 1.44 -27.65
C HIS A 752 33.02 2.77 -28.38
N GLN A 753 32.52 2.92 -29.62
CA GLN A 753 32.61 4.18 -30.38
C GLN A 753 31.90 5.36 -29.70
N ARG A 754 30.97 5.10 -28.78
CA ARG A 754 30.30 6.12 -27.94
C ARG A 754 30.88 6.21 -26.52
N GLY A 755 32.04 5.61 -26.26
CA GLY A 755 32.76 5.72 -25.00
C GLY A 755 32.19 4.88 -23.84
N ILE A 756 31.28 3.95 -24.11
CA ILE A 756 30.72 3.08 -23.07
C ILE A 756 31.74 1.99 -22.69
N ASN A 757 32.10 1.98 -21.41
CA ASN A 757 32.94 0.95 -20.80
C ASN A 757 32.19 -0.40 -20.78
N GLN A 758 32.88 -1.48 -21.14
CA GLN A 758 32.29 -2.81 -21.35
C GLN A 758 33.19 -3.89 -20.77
N VAL A 759 32.60 -4.79 -19.97
CA VAL A 759 33.30 -5.91 -19.33
C VAL A 759 32.49 -7.20 -19.49
N THR A 760 33.14 -8.33 -19.73
CA THR A 760 32.48 -9.65 -19.84
C THR A 760 32.91 -10.53 -18.67
N PHE A 761 31.97 -11.32 -18.13
CA PHE A 761 32.22 -12.30 -17.07
C PHE A 761 31.57 -13.64 -17.42
N ASP A 762 32.19 -14.74 -16.99
CA ASP A 762 31.69 -16.10 -17.23
C ASP A 762 30.49 -16.45 -16.34
N THR A 763 30.30 -15.73 -15.22
CA THR A 763 29.28 -16.02 -14.20
C THR A 763 28.63 -14.75 -13.63
N ILE A 764 27.35 -14.85 -13.23
CA ILE A 764 26.62 -13.78 -12.53
C ILE A 764 27.36 -13.43 -11.22
N GLU A 765 27.86 -14.46 -10.55
CA GLU A 765 28.64 -14.45 -9.31
C GLU A 765 29.84 -13.49 -9.32
N GLN A 766 30.50 -13.31 -10.47
CA GLN A 766 31.63 -12.40 -10.64
C GLN A 766 31.21 -10.94 -10.86
N ALA A 767 30.12 -10.72 -11.61
CA ALA A 767 29.62 -9.39 -11.94
C ALA A 767 28.87 -8.72 -10.76
N LEU A 768 28.05 -9.49 -10.04
CA LEU A 768 27.12 -9.01 -9.00
C LEU A 768 27.68 -8.03 -7.95
N PRO A 769 28.92 -8.17 -7.43
CA PRO A 769 29.47 -7.23 -6.46
C PRO A 769 29.59 -5.80 -6.99
N THR A 770 29.66 -5.64 -8.31
CA THR A 770 29.71 -4.34 -9.01
C THR A 770 28.40 -3.92 -9.65
N THR A 771 27.38 -4.79 -9.71
CA THR A 771 26.12 -4.52 -10.41
C THR A 771 25.20 -3.58 -9.63
N ASP A 772 24.74 -2.50 -10.26
CA ASP A 772 23.64 -1.64 -9.79
C ASP A 772 22.28 -2.04 -10.40
N VAL A 773 22.30 -2.53 -11.64
CA VAL A 773 21.10 -3.01 -12.36
C VAL A 773 21.40 -4.36 -12.99
N LEU A 774 20.72 -5.41 -12.53
CA LEU A 774 20.78 -6.75 -13.11
C LEU A 774 19.63 -6.91 -14.12
N TYR A 775 19.94 -6.83 -15.41
CA TYR A 775 18.97 -7.02 -16.49
C TYR A 775 19.00 -8.46 -16.98
N MET A 776 18.09 -9.28 -16.45
CA MET A 776 17.95 -10.68 -16.81
C MET A 776 17.15 -10.84 -18.10
N THR A 777 17.48 -11.87 -18.89
CA THR A 777 16.71 -12.30 -20.06
C THR A 777 16.51 -13.80 -20.11
N ARG A 778 15.29 -14.22 -20.48
CA ARG A 778 14.93 -15.62 -20.77
C ARG A 778 15.68 -16.13 -21.99
N ILE A 779 16.28 -17.31 -21.88
CA ILE A 779 16.78 -18.09 -23.03
C ILE A 779 15.59 -18.73 -23.76
N GLN A 780 15.42 -18.40 -25.04
CA GLN A 780 14.26 -18.84 -25.84
C GLN A 780 14.57 -20.15 -26.59
N ARG A 781 14.00 -21.28 -26.13
CA ARG A 781 14.16 -22.61 -26.75
C ARG A 781 13.86 -22.61 -28.25
N GLU A 782 12.86 -21.84 -28.63
CA GLU A 782 12.40 -21.59 -30.00
C GLU A 782 13.44 -20.92 -30.93
N ARG A 783 14.70 -20.71 -30.50
CA ARG A 783 15.81 -20.13 -31.28
C ARG A 783 16.99 -21.09 -31.52
N PHE A 784 16.97 -22.29 -30.98
CA PHE A 784 18.05 -23.28 -31.09
C PHE A 784 17.79 -24.27 -32.22
N GLN A 785 18.84 -24.82 -32.83
CA GLN A 785 18.68 -25.79 -33.92
C GLN A 785 18.50 -27.22 -33.42
N SER A 786 18.94 -27.52 -32.19
CA SER A 786 18.69 -28.79 -31.51
C SER A 786 18.40 -28.60 -30.02
N GLU A 787 17.73 -29.59 -29.42
CA GLU A 787 17.39 -29.56 -27.99
C GLU A 787 18.66 -29.70 -27.12
N GLU A 788 19.73 -30.37 -27.58
CA GLU A 788 21.00 -30.43 -26.85
C GLU A 788 21.73 -29.07 -26.82
N GLU A 789 21.59 -28.26 -27.87
CA GLU A 789 22.15 -26.89 -27.89
C GLU A 789 21.43 -25.99 -26.88
N TYR A 790 20.10 -26.09 -26.79
CA TYR A 790 19.29 -25.41 -25.78
C TYR A 790 19.64 -25.88 -24.35
N GLN A 791 19.74 -27.19 -24.12
CA GLN A 791 20.01 -27.76 -22.80
C GLN A 791 21.39 -27.40 -22.25
N ARG A 792 22.39 -27.14 -23.12
CA ARG A 792 23.70 -26.60 -22.73
C ARG A 792 23.69 -25.11 -22.36
N CYS A 793 22.57 -24.42 -22.57
CA CYS A 793 22.43 -22.97 -22.32
C CYS A 793 21.42 -22.66 -21.21
N CYS A 794 20.31 -23.40 -21.12
CA CYS A 794 19.28 -23.17 -20.10
C CYS A 794 19.77 -23.54 -18.68
N GLY A 795 19.10 -23.03 -17.64
CA GLY A 795 19.37 -23.37 -16.24
C GLY A 795 20.66 -22.83 -15.62
N HIS A 796 21.66 -22.45 -16.42
CA HIS A 796 22.96 -21.96 -15.93
C HIS A 796 22.91 -20.62 -15.18
N PHE A 797 21.88 -19.81 -15.42
CA PHE A 797 21.81 -18.41 -14.97
C PHE A 797 20.45 -18.09 -14.31
N ILE A 798 20.26 -18.57 -13.08
CA ILE A 798 19.01 -18.42 -12.31
C ILE A 798 19.20 -17.45 -11.14
N VAL A 799 18.47 -16.33 -11.17
CA VAL A 799 18.35 -15.44 -10.02
C VAL A 799 17.52 -16.10 -8.92
N THR A 800 18.17 -16.37 -7.79
CA THR A 800 17.55 -16.85 -6.56
C THR A 800 17.78 -15.85 -5.42
N PRO A 801 16.96 -15.86 -4.35
CA PRO A 801 17.26 -15.08 -3.15
C PRO A 801 18.66 -15.37 -2.59
N LYS A 802 19.12 -16.62 -2.69
CA LYS A 802 20.48 -17.04 -2.32
C LYS A 802 21.56 -16.36 -3.16
N LEU A 803 21.43 -16.37 -4.49
CA LEU A 803 22.38 -15.70 -5.39
C LEU A 803 22.41 -14.18 -5.13
N MET A 804 21.24 -13.57 -4.92
CA MET A 804 21.11 -12.14 -4.63
C MET A 804 21.62 -11.73 -3.24
N THR A 805 22.11 -12.64 -2.39
CA THR A 805 22.93 -12.26 -1.22
C THR A 805 24.33 -11.76 -1.59
N ARG A 806 24.81 -12.06 -2.81
CA ARG A 806 26.08 -11.57 -3.36
C ARG A 806 25.98 -10.22 -4.07
N ALA A 807 24.75 -9.79 -4.37
CA ALA A 807 24.46 -8.50 -4.99
C ALA A 807 24.50 -7.38 -3.95
N ASN A 808 24.70 -6.13 -4.40
CA ASN A 808 24.50 -4.98 -3.51
C ASN A 808 23.02 -4.90 -3.08
N LYS A 809 22.77 -4.31 -1.90
CA LYS A 809 21.40 -4.08 -1.40
C LYS A 809 20.58 -3.15 -2.30
N ARG A 810 21.25 -2.33 -3.11
CA ARG A 810 20.64 -1.41 -4.09
C ARG A 810 20.53 -1.99 -5.49
N THR A 811 21.07 -3.19 -5.75
CA THR A 811 21.00 -3.82 -7.07
C THR A 811 19.56 -4.14 -7.41
N ILE A 812 18.96 -3.45 -8.38
CA ILE A 812 17.60 -3.79 -8.86
C ILE A 812 17.68 -4.89 -9.91
N VAL A 813 16.66 -5.76 -9.96
CA VAL A 813 16.52 -6.81 -10.97
C VAL A 813 15.40 -6.46 -11.93
N LEU A 814 15.75 -6.34 -13.22
CA LEU A 814 14.85 -6.07 -14.32
C LEU A 814 14.74 -7.28 -15.23
N HIS A 815 13.57 -7.46 -15.86
CA HIS A 815 13.31 -8.53 -16.81
C HIS A 815 12.15 -8.12 -17.74
N PRO A 816 12.25 -8.25 -19.07
CA PRO A 816 11.21 -7.82 -20.01
C PRO A 816 9.89 -8.62 -19.90
N LEU A 817 10.01 -9.87 -19.43
CA LEU A 817 8.93 -10.84 -19.15
C LEU A 817 8.14 -11.32 -20.41
N PRO A 818 7.48 -12.51 -20.39
CA PRO A 818 7.37 -13.47 -19.28
C PRO A 818 8.70 -14.11 -18.93
N ARG A 819 8.87 -14.45 -17.65
CA ARG A 819 9.98 -15.27 -17.17
C ARG A 819 9.61 -16.74 -17.24
N VAL A 820 10.59 -17.63 -17.31
CA VAL A 820 10.37 -19.08 -17.21
C VAL A 820 11.07 -19.65 -15.98
N GLU A 821 12.40 -19.66 -15.97
CA GLU A 821 13.22 -20.30 -14.92
C GLU A 821 14.39 -19.45 -14.45
N GLU A 822 14.86 -18.50 -15.27
CA GLU A 822 15.97 -17.58 -15.02
C GLU A 822 15.78 -16.62 -13.82
N ILE A 823 14.58 -16.56 -13.24
CA ILE A 823 14.29 -15.89 -11.95
C ILE A 823 13.34 -16.77 -11.14
N SER A 824 13.77 -17.23 -9.95
CA SER A 824 12.89 -17.96 -9.03
C SER A 824 11.73 -17.09 -8.55
N ARG A 825 10.56 -17.72 -8.36
CA ARG A 825 9.36 -17.10 -7.76
C ARG A 825 9.55 -16.73 -6.30
N ASP A 826 10.52 -17.35 -5.61
CA ASP A 826 10.87 -17.02 -4.22
C ASP A 826 11.49 -15.61 -4.10
N PHE A 827 11.93 -15.04 -5.22
CA PHE A 827 12.49 -13.69 -5.29
C PHE A 827 11.43 -12.60 -5.47
N ASP A 828 10.15 -12.95 -5.68
CA ASP A 828 9.05 -11.98 -5.91
C ASP A 828 8.82 -11.01 -4.73
N SER A 829 9.19 -11.44 -3.52
CA SER A 829 9.03 -10.68 -2.28
C SER A 829 10.27 -9.87 -1.88
N ASP A 830 11.38 -9.98 -2.62
CA ASP A 830 12.57 -9.16 -2.39
C ASP A 830 12.29 -7.74 -2.94
N PRO A 831 12.56 -6.65 -2.19
CA PRO A 831 12.31 -5.28 -2.66
C PRO A 831 13.05 -4.96 -3.98
N ARG A 832 14.15 -5.67 -4.27
CA ARG A 832 14.93 -5.53 -5.52
C ARG A 832 14.27 -6.14 -6.75
N ALA A 833 13.18 -6.88 -6.60
CA ALA A 833 12.38 -7.43 -7.70
C ALA A 833 11.58 -6.34 -8.43
N ALA A 834 12.27 -5.50 -9.19
CA ALA A 834 11.68 -4.37 -9.91
C ALA A 834 10.88 -4.80 -11.17
N TYR A 835 11.08 -6.01 -11.70
CA TYR A 835 10.46 -6.48 -12.96
C TYR A 835 8.91 -6.47 -13.02
N PHE A 836 8.21 -6.49 -11.88
CA PHE A 836 6.76 -6.22 -11.87
C PHE A 836 6.43 -4.72 -11.92
N ARG A 837 7.17 -3.87 -11.21
CA ARG A 837 7.04 -2.40 -11.25
C ARG A 837 7.42 -1.85 -12.63
N GLN A 838 8.48 -2.40 -13.22
CA GLN A 838 8.88 -2.21 -14.62
C GLN A 838 7.71 -2.39 -15.59
N ALA A 839 6.91 -3.45 -15.42
CA ALA A 839 5.75 -3.71 -16.27
C ALA A 839 4.63 -2.66 -16.10
N GLU A 840 4.41 -2.16 -14.89
CA GLU A 840 3.47 -1.06 -14.60
C GLU A 840 3.98 0.27 -15.17
N TYR A 841 5.26 0.59 -14.96
CA TYR A 841 5.91 1.78 -15.49
C TYR A 841 5.91 1.79 -17.04
N GLY A 842 5.93 0.60 -17.62
CA GLY A 842 5.66 0.35 -19.03
C GLY A 842 4.29 0.83 -19.53
N MET A 843 3.28 0.98 -18.68
CA MET A 843 2.01 1.60 -19.06
C MET A 843 2.17 3.13 -19.13
N TYR A 844 2.74 3.78 -18.10
CA TYR A 844 2.90 5.24 -18.07
C TYR A 844 3.80 5.77 -19.20
N ILE A 845 4.88 5.04 -19.54
CA ILE A 845 5.73 5.36 -20.68
C ILE A 845 4.99 5.19 -22.02
N ARG A 846 4.16 4.16 -22.17
CA ARG A 846 3.29 4.01 -23.35
C ARG A 846 2.22 5.10 -23.43
N MET A 847 1.66 5.54 -22.31
CA MET A 847 0.72 6.69 -22.27
C MET A 847 1.41 7.98 -22.74
N ALA A 848 2.58 8.31 -22.19
CA ALA A 848 3.34 9.49 -22.58
C ALA A 848 3.74 9.45 -24.07
N LEU A 849 4.20 8.28 -24.55
CA LEU A 849 4.58 8.11 -25.96
C LEU A 849 3.38 8.25 -26.90
N LEU A 850 2.23 7.63 -26.58
CA LEU A 850 1.01 7.78 -27.38
C LEU A 850 0.54 9.25 -27.44
N ALA A 851 0.55 9.96 -26.30
CA ALA A 851 0.22 11.38 -26.26
C ALA A 851 1.16 12.24 -27.13
N MET A 852 2.48 12.00 -27.05
CA MET A 852 3.49 12.72 -27.85
C MET A 852 3.47 12.37 -29.34
N VAL A 853 2.98 11.19 -29.74
CA VAL A 853 3.00 10.69 -31.12
C VAL A 853 1.68 10.94 -31.87
N VAL A 854 0.54 10.86 -31.18
CA VAL A 854 -0.79 11.15 -31.75
C VAL A 854 -1.12 12.64 -31.72
N GLY A 855 -0.61 13.36 -30.71
CA GLY A 855 -0.94 14.75 -30.43
C GLY A 855 -2.26 14.89 -29.65
N CYS A 856 -2.21 15.63 -28.54
CA CYS A 856 -3.39 15.94 -27.74
C CYS A 856 -4.34 16.90 -28.48
N ARG A 857 -5.65 16.80 -28.22
CA ARG A 857 -6.62 17.75 -28.79
C ARG A 857 -6.47 19.14 -28.16
N SER A 858 -6.18 20.16 -28.99
CA SER A 858 -6.22 21.57 -28.57
C SER A 858 -7.63 22.02 -28.10
N THR A 859 -8.69 21.34 -28.54
CA THR A 859 -10.09 21.65 -28.19
C THR A 859 -10.59 21.06 -26.86
N ALA A 860 -9.68 20.63 -25.98
CA ALA A 860 -9.97 20.29 -24.56
C ALA A 860 -9.36 21.30 -23.57
N LEU A 861 -8.75 22.37 -24.08
CA LEU A 861 -8.01 23.39 -23.34
C LEU A 861 -8.91 24.53 -22.84
#